data_AF-A0A5C5XE20-F1
#
_entry.id   AF-A0A5C5XE20-F1
#
_cell.length_a   1.000
_cell.length_b   1.000
_cell.length_c   1.000
_cell.angle_alpha   90.00
_cell.angle_beta   90.00
_cell.angle_gamma   90.00
#
_symmetry.space_group_name_H-M   'P 1'
#
loop_
_entity.id
_entity.type
_entity.pdbx_description
1 polymer ?
#
loop_
_entity_poly.entity_id
_entity_poly.type
_entity_poly.pdbx_seq_one_letter_code
_entity_poly.pdbx_strand_id
1 'polypeptide(L)'
;MRFWSCLLSGLVLTTSLATIHAEEKINSLTESEKLAGWELLFDGESKDGWRNYKKETISDGWVVKDGALSRVDKGAGDIITEKQYESFELCLQYNISPEGNSGIMFHVQETEQRPWQTGPEIQVQDNVNGHDPQKAGWLYQLYKPVLPGWMKKVESEAGLDTEKTLDASRPPGEWNELYIRITPGQSEVMMNGVSYYRFQKGSDEWNKLVAASKFSAYEDFGKPTKGHICLQDHNDLVSYRNIKIRDLSKEVPDPVHGKLNVKAVQAFPDLTWENCEPIDEKGKVAGLRPIVITHAGDDSGRMFAATQNGSIHVFPEGAKTKQTIEFIDLADRVAPYKAANEEGFLGLAFHPNYEENGKFYVYYTSLADPHTSVVSQFNVSKDDPNKADPKSEKVIWRLEQPFSNHNGGTIGFGPDGYLYIGLGDGGSGNDPFDNGQNTDTVLGSLLRIDVDNAGKDQPYGIPKDNPFASQKDAKPEIFAYGFRNIWRFSFDRETGDLWVGDVGQNLWEEIDVVEKGGNYGWNRYEGTHVFGNRPLSDADNSIPPVWEYDHQVGKSITSGYVYRGSKVPELQGKFLYADFVTGKLFALDYDVASKKLRGNYSIESNKMPVLTYGEDQDGEVYFSVESADGKGIYKFEATN
;
A
#
# COMPACT_ATOMS: atom_id res chain seq x y z
N MET A 1 -22.99 -39.71 -59.75
CA MET A 1 -22.43 -40.04 -58.41
C MET A 1 -22.10 -38.73 -57.73
N ARG A 2 -22.65 -38.53 -56.52
CA ARG A 2 -22.64 -37.26 -55.77
C ARG A 2 -21.23 -36.98 -55.21
N PHE A 3 -20.74 -35.77 -55.41
CA PHE A 3 -19.64 -35.20 -54.62
C PHE A 3 -20.23 -34.72 -53.27
N TRP A 4 -19.63 -35.15 -52.16
CA TRP A 4 -19.90 -34.64 -50.81
C TRP A 4 -18.75 -33.73 -50.40
N SER A 5 -19.06 -32.47 -50.15
CA SER A 5 -18.18 -31.50 -49.50
C SER A 5 -18.17 -31.77 -48.00
N CYS A 6 -16.99 -32.05 -47.43
CA CYS A 6 -16.80 -32.03 -45.98
C CYS A 6 -16.51 -30.61 -45.52
N LEU A 7 -17.44 -30.02 -44.76
CA LEU A 7 -17.19 -28.86 -43.92
C LEU A 7 -16.39 -29.31 -42.69
N LEU A 8 -15.14 -28.85 -42.57
CA LEU A 8 -14.43 -28.83 -41.28
C LEU A 8 -14.87 -27.58 -40.52
N SER A 9 -15.74 -27.75 -39.53
CA SER A 9 -15.97 -26.77 -38.47
C SER A 9 -14.83 -26.90 -37.46
N GLY A 10 -13.90 -25.94 -37.47
CA GLY A 10 -12.88 -25.79 -36.43
C GLY A 10 -13.51 -25.34 -35.12
N LEU A 11 -13.48 -26.20 -34.11
CA LEU A 11 -13.84 -25.86 -32.74
C LEU A 11 -12.66 -25.08 -32.13
N VAL A 12 -12.79 -23.76 -32.01
CA VAL A 12 -11.86 -22.95 -31.22
C VAL A 12 -12.19 -23.24 -29.75
N LEU A 13 -11.39 -24.10 -29.10
CA LEU A 13 -11.40 -24.23 -27.65
C LEU A 13 -10.79 -22.95 -27.07
N THR A 14 -11.64 -22.02 -26.65
CA THR A 14 -11.26 -21.00 -25.68
C THR A 14 -11.11 -21.69 -24.33
N THR A 15 -9.89 -22.09 -23.97
CA THR A 15 -9.56 -22.45 -22.59
C THR A 15 -9.62 -21.18 -21.75
N SER A 16 -10.74 -20.94 -21.08
CA SER A 16 -10.80 -20.03 -19.95
C SER A 16 -9.90 -20.63 -18.87
N LEU A 17 -8.69 -20.09 -18.72
CA LEU A 17 -7.90 -20.27 -17.51
C LEU A 17 -8.68 -19.57 -16.40
N ALA A 18 -9.51 -20.33 -15.67
CA ALA A 18 -9.97 -19.90 -14.37
C ALA A 18 -8.72 -19.89 -13.49
N THR A 19 -8.24 -18.69 -13.14
CA THR A 19 -7.32 -18.48 -12.04
C THR A 19 -8.05 -18.90 -10.77
N ILE A 20 -7.90 -20.16 -10.39
CA ILE A 20 -8.32 -20.65 -9.09
C ILE A 20 -7.37 -19.99 -8.09
N HIS A 21 -7.87 -19.00 -7.35
CA HIS A 21 -7.19 -18.58 -6.13
C HIS A 21 -7.04 -19.79 -5.22
N ALA A 22 -5.86 -19.96 -4.63
CA ALA A 22 -5.80 -20.63 -3.35
C ALA A 22 -6.56 -19.71 -2.38
N GLU A 23 -7.84 -20.01 -2.13
CA GLU A 23 -8.62 -19.35 -1.09
C GLU A 23 -7.76 -19.33 0.19
N GLU A 24 -7.52 -18.15 0.75
CA GLU A 24 -6.67 -18.02 1.94
C GLU A 24 -7.19 -18.99 2.99
N LYS A 25 -6.31 -19.88 3.46
CA LYS A 25 -6.75 -20.95 4.35
C LYS A 25 -7.29 -20.30 5.62
N ILE A 26 -8.59 -20.47 5.89
CA ILE A 26 -9.21 -19.96 7.11
C ILE A 26 -8.46 -20.50 8.35
N ASN A 27 -8.37 -19.67 9.37
CA ASN A 27 -7.63 -19.88 10.61
C ASN A 27 -6.15 -20.21 10.35
N SER A 28 -5.52 -19.45 9.47
CA SER A 28 -4.09 -19.49 9.24
C SER A 28 -3.47 -18.10 9.33
N LEU A 29 -2.14 -18.06 9.41
CA LEU A 29 -1.35 -16.85 9.35
C LEU A 29 -0.59 -16.83 8.02
N THR A 30 -0.52 -15.68 7.38
CA THR A 30 0.39 -15.44 6.26
C THR A 30 1.84 -15.56 6.74
N GLU A 31 2.79 -15.65 5.82
CA GLU A 31 4.20 -15.75 6.22
C GLU A 31 4.68 -14.45 6.89
N SER A 32 4.24 -13.29 6.40
CA SER A 32 4.55 -12.00 7.01
C SER A 32 3.94 -11.87 8.41
N GLU A 33 2.70 -12.31 8.62
CA GLU A 33 2.05 -12.31 9.93
C GLU A 33 2.82 -13.18 10.96
N LYS A 34 3.23 -14.39 10.57
CA LYS A 34 4.03 -15.28 11.45
C LYS A 34 5.33 -14.61 11.87
N LEU A 35 6.07 -14.05 10.91
CA LEU A 35 7.34 -13.40 11.17
C LEU A 35 7.17 -12.12 11.99
N ALA A 36 6.06 -11.41 11.80
CA ALA A 36 5.70 -10.21 12.55
C ALA A 36 5.08 -10.50 13.94
N GLY A 37 5.06 -11.76 14.39
CA GLY A 37 4.71 -12.14 15.75
C GLY A 37 3.21 -12.29 16.03
N TRP A 38 2.38 -12.46 14.99
CA TRP A 38 0.98 -12.82 15.18
C TRP A 38 0.83 -14.28 15.63
N GLU A 39 -0.19 -14.52 16.46
CA GLU A 39 -0.59 -15.84 16.96
C GLU A 39 -2.08 -16.08 16.67
N LEU A 40 -2.46 -17.34 16.43
CA LEU A 40 -3.88 -17.72 16.37
C LEU A 40 -4.45 -17.89 17.79
N LEU A 41 -5.58 -17.24 18.06
CA LEU A 41 -6.43 -17.50 19.22
C LEU A 41 -7.48 -18.58 18.96
N PHE A 42 -7.63 -19.00 17.71
CA PHE A 42 -8.57 -20.03 17.29
C PHE A 42 -8.04 -20.75 16.06
N ASP A 43 -8.01 -22.08 16.14
CA ASP A 43 -7.45 -22.97 15.11
C ASP A 43 -8.49 -23.43 14.07
N GLY A 44 -9.79 -23.15 14.30
CA GLY A 44 -10.88 -23.62 13.46
C GLY A 44 -11.44 -24.99 13.85
N GLU A 45 -10.89 -25.65 14.85
CA GLU A 45 -11.20 -27.05 15.20
C GLU A 45 -11.60 -27.22 16.68
N SER A 46 -10.88 -26.57 17.59
CA SER A 46 -11.04 -26.71 19.04
C SER A 46 -11.56 -25.43 19.69
N LYS A 47 -12.10 -25.57 20.91
CA LYS A 47 -12.53 -24.43 21.75
C LYS A 47 -11.43 -24.00 22.73
N ASP A 48 -10.21 -24.50 22.53
CA ASP A 48 -9.10 -24.33 23.45
C ASP A 48 -8.70 -22.86 23.57
N GLY A 49 -8.30 -22.44 24.77
CA GLY A 49 -8.00 -21.03 25.06
C GLY A 49 -9.23 -20.15 25.33
N TRP A 50 -10.44 -20.72 25.30
CA TRP A 50 -11.69 -20.03 25.61
C TRP A 50 -12.47 -20.73 26.73
N ARG A 51 -13.05 -19.93 27.63
CA ARG A 51 -13.96 -20.41 28.68
C ARG A 51 -15.08 -19.40 28.90
N ASN A 52 -16.20 -19.84 29.45
CA ASN A 52 -17.23 -18.88 29.84
C ASN A 52 -16.75 -17.98 30.98
N TYR A 53 -17.21 -16.73 30.96
CA TYR A 53 -16.98 -15.78 32.05
C TYR A 53 -17.38 -16.39 33.41
N LYS A 54 -16.45 -16.36 34.37
CA LYS A 54 -16.55 -16.95 35.72
C LYS A 54 -16.76 -18.46 35.77
N LYS A 55 -16.38 -19.18 34.70
CA LYS A 55 -16.40 -20.65 34.64
C LYS A 55 -15.05 -21.17 34.15
N GLU A 56 -14.77 -22.42 34.48
CA GLU A 56 -13.55 -23.14 34.05
C GLU A 56 -13.69 -23.76 32.66
N THR A 57 -14.91 -23.86 32.13
CA THR A 57 -15.19 -24.48 30.83
C THR A 57 -16.07 -23.61 29.96
N ILE A 58 -16.03 -23.86 28.66
CA ILE A 58 -16.98 -23.32 27.69
C ILE A 58 -18.26 -24.16 27.66
N SER A 59 -19.41 -23.51 27.48
CA SER A 59 -20.72 -24.15 27.40
C SER A 59 -20.93 -24.83 26.05
N ASP A 60 -21.92 -25.72 25.98
CA ASP A 60 -22.31 -26.40 24.75
C ASP A 60 -23.00 -25.45 23.74
N GLY A 61 -23.45 -24.28 24.19
CA GLY A 61 -24.05 -23.26 23.33
C GLY A 61 -23.05 -22.52 22.44
N TRP A 62 -21.75 -22.73 22.66
CA TRP A 62 -20.67 -22.35 21.76
C TRP A 62 -20.13 -23.61 21.07
N VAL A 63 -20.19 -23.62 19.74
CA VAL A 63 -19.78 -24.77 18.91
C VAL A 63 -18.77 -24.34 17.87
N VAL A 64 -17.92 -25.28 17.46
CA VAL A 64 -17.09 -25.11 16.27
C VAL A 64 -17.85 -25.68 15.09
N LYS A 65 -18.12 -24.86 14.08
CA LYS A 65 -18.84 -25.25 12.87
C LYS A 65 -18.22 -24.57 11.66
N ASP A 66 -17.91 -25.35 10.62
CA ASP A 66 -17.36 -24.85 9.35
C ASP A 66 -16.12 -23.95 9.53
N GLY A 67 -15.25 -24.32 10.49
CA GLY A 67 -14.06 -23.54 10.83
C GLY A 67 -14.32 -22.25 11.59
N ALA A 68 -15.50 -22.05 12.15
CA ALA A 68 -15.87 -20.87 12.95
C ALA A 68 -16.31 -21.25 14.38
N LEU A 69 -15.96 -20.41 15.35
CA LEU A 69 -16.48 -20.46 16.72
C LEU A 69 -17.81 -19.71 16.78
N SER A 70 -18.91 -20.45 16.92
CA SER A 70 -20.27 -19.94 16.77
C SER A 70 -21.09 -20.07 18.03
N ARG A 71 -21.81 -19.01 18.38
CA ARG A 71 -22.84 -19.03 19.41
C ARG A 71 -24.18 -19.43 18.82
N VAL A 72 -24.65 -20.64 19.11
CA VAL A 72 -25.86 -21.22 18.49
C VAL A 72 -27.08 -21.26 19.41
N ASP A 73 -26.88 -21.36 20.72
CA ASP A 73 -27.99 -21.45 21.70
C ASP A 73 -28.20 -20.14 22.45
N LYS A 74 -29.45 -19.81 22.79
CA LYS A 74 -29.75 -18.65 23.64
C LYS A 74 -29.22 -18.87 25.07
N GLY A 75 -28.59 -17.86 25.65
CA GLY A 75 -28.06 -17.94 27.02
C GLY A 75 -26.84 -18.88 27.15
N ALA A 76 -26.07 -19.07 26.09
CA ALA A 76 -24.78 -19.78 26.13
C ALA A 76 -23.77 -19.12 27.11
N GLY A 77 -23.96 -17.84 27.40
CA GLY A 77 -23.10 -17.01 28.23
C GLY A 77 -21.89 -16.47 27.48
N ASP A 78 -21.40 -15.31 27.93
CA ASP A 78 -20.19 -14.68 27.42
C ASP A 78 -18.98 -15.61 27.57
N ILE A 79 -18.09 -15.62 26.56
CA ILE A 79 -16.81 -16.36 26.62
C ILE A 79 -15.65 -15.38 26.62
N ILE A 80 -14.61 -15.75 27.34
CA ILE A 80 -13.39 -14.98 27.48
C ILE A 80 -12.18 -15.83 27.11
N THR A 81 -11.12 -15.17 26.64
CA THR A 81 -9.81 -15.80 26.50
C THR A 81 -9.32 -16.28 27.86
N GLU A 82 -8.63 -17.41 27.94
CA GLU A 82 -7.99 -17.86 29.19
C GLU A 82 -6.87 -16.91 29.62
N LYS A 83 -6.11 -16.42 28.63
CA LYS A 83 -5.04 -15.42 28.83
C LYS A 83 -5.61 -14.01 28.98
N GLN A 84 -4.84 -13.15 29.65
CA GLN A 84 -5.09 -11.72 29.74
C GLN A 84 -4.02 -10.92 28.99
N TYR A 85 -4.45 -9.85 28.32
CA TYR A 85 -3.63 -9.01 27.47
C TYR A 85 -3.64 -7.57 27.96
N GLU A 86 -2.48 -6.90 27.88
CA GLU A 86 -2.30 -5.50 28.27
C GLU A 86 -2.32 -4.59 27.03
N SER A 87 -1.29 -4.65 26.19
CA SER A 87 -1.28 -3.97 24.90
C SER A 87 -1.29 -5.03 23.81
N PHE A 88 -2.17 -4.90 22.82
CA PHE A 88 -2.33 -5.92 21.79
C PHE A 88 -2.97 -5.36 20.52
N GLU A 89 -2.81 -6.12 19.44
CA GLU A 89 -3.65 -6.05 18.26
C GLU A 89 -4.46 -7.32 18.16
N LEU A 90 -5.74 -7.19 17.84
CA LEU A 90 -6.67 -8.27 17.59
C LEU A 90 -7.22 -8.05 16.19
N CYS A 91 -7.05 -9.03 15.32
CA CYS A 91 -7.74 -9.09 14.04
C CYS A 91 -8.65 -10.32 14.07
N LEU A 92 -9.91 -10.16 13.71
CA LEU A 92 -10.84 -11.28 13.60
C LEU A 92 -11.89 -11.04 12.54
N GLN A 93 -12.48 -12.12 12.05
CA GLN A 93 -13.66 -12.05 11.21
C GLN A 93 -14.90 -12.49 11.98
N TYR A 94 -16.01 -11.79 11.81
CA TYR A 94 -17.31 -12.14 12.36
C TYR A 94 -18.40 -12.24 11.28
N ASN A 95 -19.39 -13.10 11.53
CA ASN A 95 -20.63 -13.20 10.77
C ASN A 95 -21.80 -13.20 11.75
N ILE A 96 -22.78 -12.34 11.53
CA ILE A 96 -23.92 -12.12 12.43
C ILE A 96 -25.23 -12.45 11.71
N SER A 97 -26.19 -13.01 12.43
CA SER A 97 -27.54 -13.24 11.89
C SER A 97 -28.29 -11.93 11.63
N PRO A 98 -29.33 -11.94 10.77
CA PRO A 98 -30.24 -10.80 10.64
C PRO A 98 -30.77 -10.34 11.99
N GLU A 99 -30.87 -9.02 12.16
CA GLU A 99 -31.24 -8.32 13.40
C GLU A 99 -30.30 -8.58 14.59
N GLY A 100 -29.21 -9.32 14.38
CA GLY A 100 -28.38 -9.82 15.46
C GLY A 100 -27.53 -8.75 16.13
N ASN A 101 -27.32 -8.94 17.43
CA ASN A 101 -26.43 -8.16 18.28
C ASN A 101 -25.40 -9.10 18.95
N SER A 102 -24.18 -8.61 19.07
CA SER A 102 -23.10 -9.14 19.90
C SER A 102 -22.08 -8.01 20.16
N GLY A 103 -20.97 -8.35 20.79
CA GLY A 103 -19.88 -7.43 21.07
C GLY A 103 -18.57 -8.14 21.32
N ILE A 104 -17.48 -7.40 21.10
CA ILE A 104 -16.13 -7.81 21.45
C ILE A 104 -15.65 -6.85 22.53
N MET A 105 -15.40 -7.36 23.74
CA MET A 105 -14.90 -6.54 24.84
C MET A 105 -13.41 -6.79 25.09
N PHE A 106 -12.72 -5.78 25.59
CA PHE A 106 -11.30 -5.88 25.95
C PHE A 106 -11.05 -5.44 27.39
N HIS A 107 -9.91 -5.88 27.94
CA HIS A 107 -9.50 -5.63 29.33
C HIS A 107 -10.56 -6.03 30.38
N VAL A 108 -11.33 -7.06 30.07
CA VAL A 108 -12.40 -7.58 30.95
C VAL A 108 -11.77 -8.22 32.20
N GLN A 109 -12.36 -7.91 33.35
CA GLN A 109 -12.01 -8.50 34.65
C GLN A 109 -13.18 -9.33 35.19
N GLU A 110 -12.85 -10.37 35.96
CA GLU A 110 -13.83 -11.23 36.62
C GLU A 110 -14.22 -10.73 38.03
N THR A 111 -13.93 -9.46 38.34
CA THR A 111 -14.31 -8.82 39.60
C THR A 111 -15.82 -8.55 39.69
N GLU A 112 -16.45 -8.23 38.56
CA GLU A 112 -17.85 -7.79 38.47
C GLU A 112 -18.84 -8.90 38.10
N GLN A 113 -20.15 -8.65 38.20
CA GLN A 113 -21.15 -9.67 37.86
C GLN A 113 -21.21 -9.96 36.35
N ARG A 114 -20.94 -8.94 35.52
CA ARG A 114 -21.00 -9.01 34.06
C ARG A 114 -19.72 -8.43 33.46
N PRO A 115 -19.23 -8.97 32.32
CA PRO A 115 -17.97 -8.53 31.72
C PRO A 115 -17.99 -7.05 31.31
N TRP A 116 -19.12 -6.55 30.78
CA TRP A 116 -19.29 -5.16 30.33
C TRP A 116 -19.20 -4.12 31.46
N GLN A 117 -19.26 -4.53 32.73
CA GLN A 117 -19.06 -3.60 33.85
C GLN A 117 -17.59 -3.17 34.00
N THR A 118 -16.66 -3.91 33.40
CA THR A 118 -15.22 -3.62 33.44
C THR A 118 -14.66 -3.36 32.05
N GLY A 119 -15.03 -4.19 31.07
CA GLY A 119 -14.51 -4.13 29.70
C GLY A 119 -15.34 -3.21 28.79
N PRO A 120 -14.72 -2.24 28.11
CA PRO A 120 -15.34 -1.55 26.97
C PRO A 120 -15.61 -2.52 25.81
N GLU A 121 -16.68 -2.29 25.05
CA GLU A 121 -17.17 -3.17 23.98
C GLU A 121 -17.15 -2.46 22.63
N ILE A 122 -16.65 -3.17 21.63
CA ILE A 122 -16.78 -2.83 20.21
C ILE A 122 -17.95 -3.65 19.68
N GLN A 123 -18.95 -2.94 19.15
CA GLN A 123 -20.23 -3.52 18.75
C GLN A 123 -20.06 -4.47 17.56
N VAL A 124 -20.71 -5.62 17.61
CA VAL A 124 -20.92 -6.53 16.48
C VAL A 124 -22.42 -6.57 16.20
N GLN A 125 -22.87 -6.15 15.02
CA GLN A 125 -24.30 -5.98 14.78
C GLN A 125 -24.69 -6.05 13.30
N ASP A 126 -25.95 -6.42 13.05
CA ASP A 126 -26.65 -6.08 11.82
C ASP A 126 -26.96 -4.58 11.74
N ASN A 127 -26.18 -3.83 10.95
CA ASN A 127 -26.46 -2.40 10.72
C ASN A 127 -27.73 -2.13 9.91
N VAL A 128 -28.22 -3.11 9.15
CA VAL A 128 -29.35 -3.00 8.22
C VAL A 128 -30.68 -3.08 8.97
N ASN A 129 -30.91 -4.17 9.72
CA ASN A 129 -32.19 -4.40 10.42
C ASN A 129 -32.08 -4.34 11.94
N GLY A 130 -30.86 -4.21 12.50
CA GLY A 130 -30.65 -4.14 13.94
C GLY A 130 -31.34 -2.93 14.58
N HIS A 131 -31.90 -3.15 15.77
CA HIS A 131 -32.75 -2.19 16.46
C HIS A 131 -32.01 -1.29 17.46
N ASP A 132 -30.76 -1.62 17.81
CA ASP A 132 -29.98 -0.82 18.74
C ASP A 132 -29.43 0.46 18.08
N PRO A 133 -29.25 1.54 18.87
CA PRO A 133 -28.75 2.81 18.36
C PRO A 133 -27.24 2.80 18.09
N GLN A 134 -26.49 1.90 18.73
CA GLN A 134 -25.10 1.62 18.37
C GLN A 134 -25.07 0.88 17.02
N LYS A 135 -23.92 0.88 16.35
CA LYS A 135 -23.73 0.20 15.07
C LYS A 135 -22.41 -0.56 15.10
N ALA A 136 -22.27 -1.54 14.21
CA ALA A 136 -21.08 -2.37 14.09
C ALA A 136 -19.79 -1.52 14.07
N GLY A 137 -18.80 -1.95 14.85
CA GLY A 137 -17.51 -1.28 14.99
C GLY A 137 -17.52 -0.01 15.86
N TRP A 138 -18.65 0.39 16.46
CA TRP A 138 -18.67 1.49 17.43
C TRP A 138 -18.17 1.02 18.80
N LEU A 139 -17.52 1.90 19.55
CA LEU A 139 -17.14 1.65 20.94
C LEU A 139 -18.27 2.14 21.84
N TYR A 140 -19.30 1.32 22.01
CA TYR A 140 -20.57 1.72 22.62
C TYR A 140 -21.05 3.08 22.06
N GLN A 141 -21.58 3.95 22.94
CA GLN A 141 -21.86 5.37 22.65
C GLN A 141 -20.65 6.31 22.80
N LEU A 142 -19.45 5.79 23.06
CA LEU A 142 -18.28 6.63 23.37
C LEU A 142 -17.62 7.13 22.09
N TYR A 143 -17.35 6.21 21.15
CA TYR A 143 -16.74 6.53 19.87
C TYR A 143 -17.51 5.90 18.72
N LYS A 144 -17.69 6.67 17.66
CA LYS A 144 -18.32 6.28 16.40
C LYS A 144 -17.38 6.57 15.24
N PRO A 145 -17.59 5.99 14.05
CA PRO A 145 -16.80 6.29 12.85
C PRO A 145 -16.81 7.78 12.55
N VAL A 146 -15.63 8.33 12.27
CA VAL A 146 -15.46 9.74 11.90
C VAL A 146 -14.59 9.82 10.66
N LEU A 147 -15.11 10.47 9.62
CA LEU A 147 -14.29 10.86 8.49
C LEU A 147 -13.26 11.90 8.95
N PRO A 148 -11.95 11.67 8.76
CA PRO A 148 -10.92 12.61 9.19
C PRO A 148 -11.16 14.02 8.64
N GLY A 149 -10.86 15.06 9.43
CA GLY A 149 -11.15 16.44 9.04
C GLY A 149 -10.47 16.89 7.75
N TRP A 150 -9.27 16.37 7.46
CA TRP A 150 -8.57 16.62 6.20
C TRP A 150 -9.30 16.00 5.00
N MET A 151 -9.82 14.78 5.17
CA MET A 151 -10.58 14.06 4.14
C MET A 151 -11.91 14.75 3.86
N LYS A 152 -12.66 15.14 4.90
CA LYS A 152 -13.87 15.95 4.77
C LYS A 152 -13.66 17.21 3.94
N LYS A 153 -12.53 17.90 4.17
CA LYS A 153 -12.21 19.13 3.46
C LYS A 153 -12.00 18.87 1.97
N VAL A 154 -11.08 17.97 1.61
CA VAL A 154 -10.72 17.72 0.21
C VAL A 154 -11.87 17.08 -0.58
N GLU A 155 -12.61 16.16 0.05
CA GLU A 155 -13.76 15.52 -0.59
C GLU A 155 -14.93 16.48 -0.81
N SER A 156 -15.19 17.39 0.14
CA SER A 156 -16.20 18.45 -0.06
C SER A 156 -15.80 19.41 -1.17
N GLU A 157 -14.51 19.72 -1.33
CA GLU A 157 -13.98 20.54 -2.43
C GLU A 157 -14.15 19.81 -3.79
N ALA A 158 -14.07 18.48 -3.79
CA ALA A 158 -14.38 17.62 -4.94
C ALA A 158 -15.89 17.33 -5.15
N GLY A 159 -16.77 17.93 -4.34
CA GLY A 159 -18.23 17.82 -4.49
C GLY A 159 -18.84 16.52 -3.93
N LEU A 160 -18.12 15.79 -3.08
CA LEU A 160 -18.59 14.57 -2.42
C LEU A 160 -19.38 14.89 -1.14
N ASP A 161 -20.32 14.00 -0.79
CA ASP A 161 -21.12 14.10 0.44
C ASP A 161 -20.36 13.53 1.64
N THR A 162 -19.92 14.42 2.54
CA THR A 162 -19.08 14.09 3.69
C THR A 162 -19.84 14.10 5.03
N GLU A 163 -21.16 14.29 4.99
CA GLU A 163 -22.03 14.33 6.18
C GLU A 163 -22.58 12.94 6.57
N LYS A 164 -22.47 11.95 5.67
CA LYS A 164 -22.84 10.57 5.97
C LYS A 164 -21.91 9.99 7.03
N THR A 165 -22.50 9.24 7.96
CA THR A 165 -21.72 8.44 8.89
C THR A 165 -21.05 7.33 8.11
N LEU A 166 -19.73 7.23 8.25
CA LEU A 166 -18.93 6.18 7.63
C LEU A 166 -19.40 4.81 8.13
N ASP A 167 -19.75 3.93 7.19
CA ASP A 167 -20.10 2.54 7.47
C ASP A 167 -19.42 1.65 6.44
N ALA A 168 -18.44 0.88 6.90
CA ALA A 168 -17.72 -0.12 6.16
C ALA A 168 -18.13 -1.54 6.56
N SER A 169 -19.25 -1.73 7.29
CA SER A 169 -19.78 -3.06 7.59
C SER A 169 -20.55 -3.65 6.40
N ARG A 170 -20.43 -4.97 6.23
CA ARG A 170 -21.17 -5.81 5.30
C ARG A 170 -22.44 -6.35 5.95
N PRO A 171 -23.50 -6.63 5.17
CA PRO A 171 -24.78 -7.09 5.71
C PRO A 171 -24.69 -8.46 6.39
N PRO A 172 -25.70 -8.84 7.19
CA PRO A 172 -25.80 -10.17 7.79
C PRO A 172 -25.65 -11.29 6.78
N GLY A 173 -24.95 -12.36 7.18
CA GLY A 173 -24.61 -13.47 6.30
C GLY A 173 -23.27 -13.31 5.57
N GLU A 174 -22.72 -12.09 5.51
CA GLU A 174 -21.36 -11.85 5.03
C GLU A 174 -20.36 -11.75 6.20
N TRP A 175 -19.10 -12.12 5.93
CA TRP A 175 -18.03 -12.00 6.90
C TRP A 175 -17.49 -10.56 6.92
N ASN A 176 -17.41 -9.99 8.10
CA ASN A 176 -16.78 -8.71 8.38
C ASN A 176 -15.47 -8.91 9.13
N GLU A 177 -14.45 -8.12 8.86
CA GLU A 177 -13.21 -8.07 9.61
C GLU A 177 -13.21 -6.88 10.59
N LEU A 178 -12.78 -7.13 11.81
CA LEU A 178 -12.47 -6.12 12.81
C LEU A 178 -10.99 -6.20 13.17
N TYR A 179 -10.29 -5.08 12.98
CA TYR A 179 -8.97 -4.85 13.54
C TYR A 179 -9.10 -3.90 14.73
N ILE A 180 -8.54 -4.32 15.87
CA ILE A 180 -8.64 -3.63 17.15
C ILE A 180 -7.24 -3.56 17.74
N ARG A 181 -6.71 -2.35 17.86
CA ARG A 181 -5.44 -2.08 18.53
C ARG A 181 -5.70 -1.38 19.84
N ILE A 182 -5.19 -1.95 20.93
CA ILE A 182 -5.30 -1.40 22.28
C ILE A 182 -3.90 -1.12 22.82
N THR A 183 -3.61 0.16 23.08
CA THR A 183 -2.36 0.60 23.73
C THR A 183 -2.60 1.78 24.69
N PRO A 184 -1.68 2.05 25.64
CA PRO A 184 -1.77 3.22 26.51
C PRO A 184 -1.68 4.57 25.77
N GLY A 185 -1.02 4.59 24.62
CA GLY A 185 -0.78 5.82 23.84
C GLY A 185 -1.90 6.11 22.86
N GLN A 186 -2.12 5.21 21.91
CA GLN A 186 -3.14 5.35 20.87
C GLN A 186 -3.73 3.98 20.55
N SER A 187 -5.04 3.88 20.70
CA SER A 187 -5.86 2.73 20.31
C SER A 187 -6.64 3.07 19.05
N GLU A 188 -6.98 2.07 18.25
CA GLU A 188 -7.71 2.27 17.00
C GLU A 188 -8.59 1.07 16.65
N VAL A 189 -9.68 1.37 15.95
CA VAL A 189 -10.62 0.38 15.45
C VAL A 189 -10.78 0.60 13.96
N MET A 190 -10.69 -0.49 13.20
CA MET A 190 -10.94 -0.52 11.76
C MET A 190 -11.95 -1.62 11.44
N MET A 191 -12.82 -1.35 10.48
CA MET A 191 -13.83 -2.28 9.97
C MET A 191 -13.55 -2.54 8.50
N ASN A 192 -13.31 -3.81 8.13
CA ASN A 192 -12.97 -4.22 6.76
C ASN A 192 -11.88 -3.32 6.14
N GLY A 193 -10.75 -3.14 6.84
CA GLY A 193 -9.64 -2.26 6.40
C GLY A 193 -9.91 -0.75 6.49
N VAL A 194 -11.15 -0.30 6.71
CA VAL A 194 -11.47 1.13 6.82
C VAL A 194 -11.30 1.63 8.25
N SER A 195 -10.44 2.63 8.43
CA SER A 195 -10.26 3.30 9.73
C SER A 195 -11.54 3.99 10.21
N TYR A 196 -12.09 3.55 11.34
CA TYR A 196 -13.27 4.16 11.95
C TYR A 196 -12.90 5.30 12.90
N TYR A 197 -12.02 5.05 13.87
CA TYR A 197 -11.59 6.06 14.82
C TYR A 197 -10.33 5.63 15.59
N ARG A 198 -9.69 6.65 16.17
CA ARG A 198 -8.61 6.52 17.16
C ARG A 198 -9.08 7.04 18.51
N PHE A 199 -8.62 6.44 19.58
CA PHE A 199 -8.92 6.87 20.94
C PHE A 199 -7.76 6.57 21.90
N GLN A 200 -7.76 7.20 23.06
CA GLN A 200 -6.78 6.93 24.11
C GLN A 200 -7.52 6.68 25.43
N LYS A 201 -7.48 5.42 25.89
CA LYS A 201 -8.14 5.00 27.14
C LYS A 201 -7.53 5.74 28.33
N GLY A 202 -8.39 6.36 29.15
CA GLY A 202 -7.97 7.13 30.33
C GLY A 202 -7.53 8.57 30.05
N SER A 203 -7.57 9.03 28.79
CA SER A 203 -7.40 10.46 28.47
C SER A 203 -8.54 11.31 29.00
N ASP A 204 -8.36 12.64 29.02
CA ASP A 204 -9.42 13.57 29.43
C ASP A 204 -10.69 13.44 28.58
N GLU A 205 -10.54 13.22 27.27
CA GLU A 205 -11.66 12.97 26.36
C GLU A 205 -12.37 11.67 26.71
N TRP A 206 -11.63 10.57 26.89
CA TRP A 206 -12.19 9.28 27.31
C TRP A 206 -12.98 9.40 28.61
N ASN A 207 -12.36 10.00 29.64
CA ASN A 207 -12.98 10.13 30.96
C ASN A 207 -14.24 11.00 30.91
N LYS A 208 -14.23 12.06 30.09
CA LYS A 208 -15.40 12.90 29.84
C LYS A 208 -16.53 12.11 29.16
N LEU A 209 -16.21 11.32 28.14
CA LEU A 209 -17.19 10.49 27.43
C LEU A 209 -17.79 9.41 28.35
N VAL A 210 -16.96 8.74 29.16
CA VAL A 210 -17.43 7.76 30.15
C VAL A 210 -18.35 8.42 31.18
N ALA A 211 -17.94 9.56 31.74
CA ALA A 211 -18.72 10.31 32.72
C ALA A 211 -20.07 10.81 32.17
N ALA A 212 -20.13 11.15 30.88
CA ALA A 212 -21.36 11.56 30.20
C ALA A 212 -22.29 10.40 29.82
N SER A 213 -21.89 9.16 30.09
CA SER A 213 -22.57 7.96 29.62
C SER A 213 -23.18 7.12 30.75
N LYS A 214 -23.94 6.08 30.39
CA LYS A 214 -24.49 5.11 31.35
C LYS A 214 -23.41 4.40 32.18
N PHE A 215 -22.16 4.40 31.70
CA PHE A 215 -21.05 3.74 32.35
C PHE A 215 -20.49 4.51 33.56
N SER A 216 -20.87 5.77 33.75
CA SER A 216 -20.55 6.56 34.94
C SER A 216 -21.00 5.92 36.26
N ALA A 217 -22.00 5.02 36.21
CA ALA A 217 -22.49 4.28 37.37
C ALA A 217 -21.62 3.07 37.76
N TYR A 218 -20.64 2.69 36.95
CA TYR A 218 -19.80 1.51 37.17
C TYR A 218 -18.36 1.94 37.43
N GLU A 219 -17.94 1.82 38.69
CA GLU A 219 -16.65 2.32 39.14
C GLU A 219 -15.49 1.74 38.32
N ASP A 220 -15.53 0.46 37.95
CA ASP A 220 -14.42 -0.22 37.28
C ASP A 220 -14.46 -0.17 35.76
N PHE A 221 -15.48 0.46 35.15
CA PHE A 221 -15.61 0.47 33.70
C PHE A 221 -14.43 1.18 33.01
N GLY A 222 -13.78 0.47 32.09
CA GLY A 222 -12.69 1.02 31.28
C GLY A 222 -11.41 1.37 32.05
N LYS A 223 -11.36 1.10 33.37
CA LYS A 223 -10.17 1.33 34.21
C LYS A 223 -9.06 0.29 33.99
N PRO A 224 -9.33 -1.03 33.97
CA PRO A 224 -8.28 -2.04 33.83
C PRO A 224 -7.43 -1.81 32.57
N THR A 225 -6.11 -1.90 32.69
CA THR A 225 -5.17 -1.78 31.55
C THR A 225 -4.73 -3.14 31.03
N LYS A 226 -5.09 -4.21 31.72
CA LYS A 226 -4.88 -5.60 31.35
C LYS A 226 -6.14 -6.37 31.65
N GLY A 227 -6.48 -7.37 30.85
CA GLY A 227 -7.62 -8.24 31.10
C GLY A 227 -7.91 -9.16 29.93
N HIS A 228 -9.03 -9.87 30.00
CA HIS A 228 -9.43 -10.82 28.97
C HIS A 228 -10.04 -10.10 27.75
N ILE A 229 -9.99 -10.79 26.61
CA ILE A 229 -10.85 -10.48 25.46
C ILE A 229 -12.13 -11.30 25.65
N CYS A 230 -13.29 -10.68 25.43
CA CYS A 230 -14.60 -11.30 25.61
C CYS A 230 -15.38 -11.28 24.30
N LEU A 231 -15.98 -12.42 23.92
CA LEU A 231 -17.00 -12.51 22.89
C LEU A 231 -18.35 -12.63 23.59
N GLN A 232 -19.23 -11.67 23.32
CA GLN A 232 -20.48 -11.53 24.03
C GLN A 232 -21.53 -12.56 23.57
N ASP A 233 -22.35 -13.01 24.51
CA ASP A 233 -23.64 -13.62 24.22
C ASP A 233 -24.78 -12.62 24.41
N HIS A 234 -25.34 -12.14 23.29
CA HIS A 234 -26.55 -11.30 23.28
C HIS A 234 -27.81 -12.01 22.72
N ASN A 235 -27.87 -13.34 22.78
CA ASN A 235 -28.93 -14.23 22.25
C ASN A 235 -29.12 -14.36 20.71
N ASP A 236 -28.42 -13.59 19.87
CA ASP A 236 -28.40 -13.73 18.40
C ASP A 236 -27.23 -14.55 17.83
N LEU A 237 -27.44 -15.32 16.76
CA LEU A 237 -26.40 -16.17 16.19
C LEU A 237 -25.23 -15.32 15.68
N VAL A 238 -24.05 -15.56 16.23
CA VAL A 238 -22.79 -14.92 15.83
C VAL A 238 -21.71 -15.97 15.67
N SER A 239 -20.86 -15.82 14.67
CA SER A 239 -19.74 -16.71 14.38
C SER A 239 -18.46 -15.92 14.21
N TYR A 240 -17.35 -16.45 14.70
CA TYR A 240 -16.03 -15.83 14.60
C TYR A 240 -15.02 -16.80 13.98
N ARG A 241 -14.14 -16.30 13.12
CA ARG A 241 -13.01 -17.05 12.54
C ARG A 241 -11.82 -16.13 12.34
N ASN A 242 -10.67 -16.68 11.94
CA ASN A 242 -9.43 -15.92 11.73
C ASN A 242 -9.10 -15.04 12.95
N ILE A 243 -9.31 -15.55 14.17
CA ILE A 243 -9.05 -14.78 15.39
C ILE A 243 -7.54 -14.79 15.64
N LYS A 244 -6.88 -13.69 15.28
CA LYS A 244 -5.43 -13.48 15.35
C LYS A 244 -5.12 -12.43 16.41
N ILE A 245 -4.05 -12.62 17.17
CA ILE A 245 -3.58 -11.64 18.16
C ILE A 245 -2.08 -11.40 18.03
N ARG A 246 -1.65 -10.15 18.25
CA ARG A 246 -0.25 -9.82 18.46
C ARG A 246 -0.09 -9.08 19.78
N ASP A 247 0.78 -9.61 20.64
CA ASP A 247 1.10 -9.00 21.92
C ASP A 247 2.07 -7.82 21.72
N LEU A 248 1.60 -6.61 22.04
CA LEU A 248 2.37 -5.37 21.92
C LEU A 248 3.10 -4.99 23.21
N SER A 249 3.06 -5.83 24.24
CA SER A 249 3.96 -5.65 25.39
C SER A 249 5.42 -5.92 25.04
N LYS A 250 5.67 -6.48 23.85
CA LYS A 250 6.98 -6.73 23.25
C LYS A 250 7.15 -5.87 22.01
N GLU A 251 8.41 -5.69 21.60
CA GLU A 251 8.71 -5.08 20.30
C GLU A 251 8.14 -5.94 19.18
N VAL A 252 7.47 -5.32 18.21
CA VAL A 252 6.96 -6.00 17.02
C VAL A 252 8.16 -6.37 16.15
N PRO A 253 8.41 -7.67 15.89
CA PRO A 253 9.51 -8.08 15.04
C PRO A 253 9.26 -7.67 13.59
N ASP A 254 10.32 -7.36 12.86
CA ASP A 254 10.26 -7.19 11.42
C ASP A 254 9.96 -8.54 10.74
N PRO A 255 9.16 -8.57 9.64
CA PRO A 255 8.76 -9.79 8.97
C PRO A 255 9.90 -10.32 8.08
N VAL A 256 11.01 -10.73 8.71
CA VAL A 256 12.24 -11.13 8.03
C VAL A 256 12.73 -12.50 8.48
N HIS A 257 13.33 -13.24 7.54
CA HIS A 257 13.94 -14.54 7.74
C HIS A 257 15.38 -14.44 8.27
N GLY A 258 15.96 -13.23 8.25
CA GLY A 258 17.30 -12.95 8.73
C GLY A 258 17.74 -11.52 8.43
N LYS A 259 18.97 -11.19 8.83
CA LYS A 259 19.64 -9.93 8.51
C LYS A 259 20.81 -10.22 7.55
N LEU A 260 20.92 -9.45 6.48
CA LEU A 260 22.07 -9.53 5.56
C LEU A 260 23.28 -8.81 6.14
N ASN A 261 24.47 -9.25 5.78
CA ASN A 261 25.74 -8.59 6.11
C ASN A 261 26.01 -7.45 5.12
N VAL A 262 25.04 -6.55 5.02
CA VAL A 262 25.05 -5.39 4.12
C VAL A 262 24.61 -4.15 4.91
N LYS A 263 25.26 -3.03 4.63
CA LYS A 263 24.91 -1.73 5.19
C LYS A 263 24.74 -0.67 4.10
N ALA A 264 23.93 0.33 4.40
CA ALA A 264 23.89 1.55 3.61
C ALA A 264 25.06 2.49 3.98
N VAL A 265 25.73 3.04 2.98
CA VAL A 265 26.74 4.09 3.14
C VAL A 265 26.49 5.22 2.15
N GLN A 266 26.89 6.43 2.51
CA GLN A 266 26.78 7.55 1.59
C GLN A 266 27.59 7.28 0.31
N ALA A 267 26.95 7.43 -0.85
CA ALA A 267 27.57 7.14 -2.13
C ALA A 267 28.59 8.22 -2.54
N PHE A 268 28.31 9.48 -2.21
CA PHE A 268 29.12 10.63 -2.62
C PHE A 268 29.42 11.59 -1.44
N PRO A 269 30.41 11.26 -0.57
CA PRO A 269 30.80 12.06 0.61
C PRO A 269 31.21 13.50 0.29
N ASP A 270 31.82 13.71 -0.88
CA ASP A 270 32.44 14.99 -1.28
C ASP A 270 31.65 15.71 -2.38
N LEU A 271 30.41 15.29 -2.64
CA LEU A 271 29.59 15.86 -3.72
C LEU A 271 29.20 17.31 -3.44
N THR A 272 29.28 18.14 -4.47
CA THR A 272 28.60 19.43 -4.56
C THR A 272 27.61 19.43 -5.73
N TRP A 273 26.52 20.17 -5.56
CA TRP A 273 25.48 20.31 -6.57
C TRP A 273 25.59 21.70 -7.22
N GLU A 274 25.65 21.75 -8.56
CA GLU A 274 25.60 23.03 -9.29
C GLU A 274 24.22 23.68 -9.06
N ASN A 275 24.18 25.00 -8.87
CA ASN A 275 22.96 25.79 -8.68
C ASN A 275 22.02 25.34 -7.53
N CYS A 276 22.52 24.55 -6.58
CA CYS A 276 21.76 24.11 -5.41
C CYS A 276 22.35 24.76 -4.14
N GLU A 277 21.66 25.77 -3.61
CA GLU A 277 22.04 26.39 -2.35
C GLU A 277 21.35 25.68 -1.17
N PRO A 278 22.10 25.27 -0.14
CA PRO A 278 21.54 24.54 1.02
C PRO A 278 20.66 25.43 1.92
N ILE A 279 20.71 26.74 1.72
CA ILE A 279 19.97 27.74 2.48
C ILE A 279 19.30 28.68 1.48
N ASP A 280 18.01 28.90 1.62
CA ASP A 280 17.26 29.85 0.79
C ASP A 280 17.59 31.32 1.15
N GLU A 281 17.11 32.26 0.34
CA GLU A 281 17.32 33.71 0.54
C GLU A 281 16.81 34.23 1.89
N LYS A 282 15.97 33.47 2.60
CA LYS A 282 15.40 33.80 3.92
C LYS A 282 16.17 33.15 5.06
N GLY A 283 17.28 32.47 4.79
CA GLY A 283 18.09 31.80 5.79
C GLY A 283 17.53 30.45 6.25
N LYS A 284 16.54 29.88 5.54
CA LYS A 284 15.96 28.58 5.87
C LYS A 284 16.66 27.48 5.10
N VAL A 285 16.91 26.36 5.76
CA VAL A 285 17.43 25.14 5.12
C VAL A 285 16.52 24.72 3.97
N ALA A 286 17.11 24.59 2.78
CA ALA A 286 16.46 24.10 1.58
C ALA A 286 16.89 22.66 1.36
N GLY A 287 16.15 21.71 1.94
CA GLY A 287 16.39 20.28 1.75
C GLY A 287 16.28 19.89 0.28
N LEU A 288 17.30 19.21 -0.23
CA LEU A 288 17.29 18.57 -1.55
C LEU A 288 16.57 17.23 -1.41
N ARG A 289 15.59 16.98 -2.30
CA ARG A 289 14.92 15.69 -2.43
C ARG A 289 15.20 15.09 -3.80
N PRO A 290 16.35 14.41 -3.99
CA PRO A 290 16.55 13.58 -5.18
C PRO A 290 15.46 12.51 -5.18
N ILE A 291 14.61 12.52 -6.20
CA ILE A 291 13.42 11.68 -6.28
C ILE A 291 13.54 10.66 -7.40
N VAL A 292 14.46 10.86 -8.35
CA VAL A 292 14.84 9.85 -9.35
C VAL A 292 16.35 9.74 -9.37
N ILE A 293 16.88 8.52 -9.49
CA ILE A 293 18.27 8.22 -9.78
C ILE A 293 18.26 7.21 -10.94
N THR A 294 19.01 7.47 -12.01
CA THR A 294 19.03 6.59 -13.19
C THR A 294 20.29 6.80 -14.03
N HIS A 295 20.40 6.08 -15.14
CA HIS A 295 21.39 6.27 -16.19
C HIS A 295 20.71 6.47 -17.55
N ALA A 296 21.45 6.95 -18.54
CA ALA A 296 20.91 7.16 -19.88
C ALA A 296 20.99 5.91 -20.78
N GLY A 297 21.74 4.88 -20.38
CA GLY A 297 21.86 3.64 -21.14
C GLY A 297 22.66 3.81 -22.44
N ASP A 298 23.58 4.78 -22.46
CA ASP A 298 24.36 5.22 -23.61
C ASP A 298 25.85 4.87 -23.48
N ASP A 299 26.18 3.88 -22.63
CA ASP A 299 27.55 3.41 -22.33
C ASP A 299 28.52 4.48 -21.84
N SER A 300 28.02 5.66 -21.49
CA SER A 300 28.86 6.76 -21.03
C SER A 300 29.26 6.62 -19.56
N GLY A 301 28.62 5.71 -18.80
CA GLY A 301 28.79 5.57 -17.36
C GLY A 301 28.29 6.77 -16.53
N ARG A 302 27.50 7.68 -17.14
CA ARG A 302 26.91 8.83 -16.44
C ARG A 302 25.70 8.38 -15.64
N MET A 303 25.53 9.03 -14.49
CA MET A 303 24.27 8.92 -13.73
C MET A 303 23.53 10.25 -13.79
N PHE A 304 22.22 10.19 -13.57
CA PHE A 304 21.34 11.34 -13.53
C PHE A 304 20.52 11.27 -12.25
N ALA A 305 20.32 12.41 -11.61
CA ALA A 305 19.39 12.53 -10.51
C ALA A 305 18.44 13.70 -10.75
N ALA A 306 17.15 13.45 -10.61
CA ALA A 306 16.13 14.50 -10.65
C ALA A 306 15.68 14.84 -9.23
N THR A 307 15.47 16.12 -8.97
CA THR A 307 14.97 16.62 -7.69
C THR A 307 13.48 16.88 -7.78
N GLN A 308 12.74 16.69 -6.68
CA GLN A 308 11.28 16.88 -6.67
C GLN A 308 10.85 18.33 -7.00
N ASN A 309 11.76 19.31 -6.92
CA ASN A 309 11.53 20.71 -7.31
C ASN A 309 11.63 20.95 -8.83
N GLY A 310 12.07 19.97 -9.63
CA GLY A 310 12.10 20.08 -11.09
C GLY A 310 13.46 20.27 -11.73
N SER A 311 14.57 20.14 -11.00
CA SER A 311 15.91 20.13 -11.60
C SER A 311 16.39 18.70 -11.89
N ILE A 312 17.08 18.51 -13.00
CA ILE A 312 17.81 17.27 -13.32
C ILE A 312 19.30 17.58 -13.32
N HIS A 313 20.10 16.74 -12.69
CA HIS A 313 21.56 16.87 -12.60
C HIS A 313 22.25 15.64 -13.18
N VAL A 314 23.34 15.88 -13.91
CA VAL A 314 24.25 14.86 -14.42
C VAL A 314 25.40 14.66 -13.44
N PHE A 315 25.77 13.40 -13.25
CA PHE A 315 26.97 12.94 -12.59
C PHE A 315 27.95 12.50 -13.69
N PRO A 316 28.79 13.42 -14.22
CA PRO A 316 29.54 13.20 -15.44
C PRO A 316 30.56 12.05 -15.36
N GLU A 317 31.03 11.72 -14.15
CA GLU A 317 31.97 10.62 -13.90
C GLU A 317 31.31 9.46 -13.13
N GLY A 318 29.98 9.35 -13.21
CA GLY A 318 29.18 8.36 -12.48
C GLY A 318 29.51 8.38 -10.99
N ALA A 319 29.80 7.21 -10.42
CA ALA A 319 30.16 7.00 -9.02
C ALA A 319 31.39 7.81 -8.51
N LYS A 320 32.20 8.38 -9.40
CA LYS A 320 33.40 9.18 -9.04
C LYS A 320 33.15 10.69 -9.04
N THR A 321 31.95 11.11 -9.43
CA THR A 321 31.58 12.53 -9.55
C THR A 321 31.76 13.26 -8.22
N LYS A 322 32.41 14.43 -8.28
CA LYS A 322 32.57 15.35 -7.15
C LYS A 322 31.71 16.60 -7.25
N GLN A 323 31.33 16.98 -8.47
CA GLN A 323 30.45 18.11 -8.73
C GLN A 323 29.46 17.71 -9.82
N THR A 324 28.17 17.84 -9.56
CA THR A 324 27.15 17.60 -10.59
C THR A 324 27.13 18.74 -11.60
N ILE A 325 26.59 18.48 -12.79
CA ILE A 325 26.22 19.51 -13.77
C ILE A 325 24.70 19.59 -13.83
N GLU A 326 24.09 20.77 -13.74
CA GLU A 326 22.65 20.94 -13.95
C GLU A 326 22.32 20.62 -15.41
N PHE A 327 21.61 19.52 -15.66
CA PHE A 327 21.20 19.09 -17.00
C PHE A 327 20.12 20.00 -17.57
N ILE A 328 19.10 20.27 -16.75
CA ILE A 328 17.97 21.15 -17.04
C ILE A 328 17.28 21.56 -15.74
N ASP A 329 16.78 22.78 -15.69
CA ASP A 329 15.89 23.29 -14.64
C ASP A 329 14.47 23.48 -15.21
N LEU A 330 13.47 22.85 -14.59
CA LEU A 330 12.06 22.91 -14.94
C LEU A 330 11.20 23.50 -13.79
N ALA A 331 11.82 24.16 -12.80
CA ALA A 331 11.10 24.74 -11.67
C ALA A 331 10.04 25.78 -12.07
N ASP A 332 10.12 26.37 -13.27
CA ASP A 332 9.11 27.27 -13.84
C ASP A 332 7.84 26.55 -14.34
N ARG A 333 7.86 25.21 -14.43
CA ARG A 333 6.77 24.36 -14.91
C ARG A 333 6.25 23.39 -13.86
N VAL A 334 7.06 23.06 -12.86
CA VAL A 334 6.79 22.03 -11.85
C VAL A 334 6.15 22.63 -10.60
N ALA A 335 5.04 22.05 -10.14
CA ALA A 335 4.39 22.45 -8.90
C ALA A 335 5.29 22.19 -7.68
N PRO A 336 5.28 23.06 -6.66
CA PRO A 336 6.12 22.86 -5.48
C PRO A 336 5.60 21.74 -4.59
N TYR A 337 6.40 20.68 -4.39
CA TYR A 337 6.05 19.53 -3.55
C TYR A 337 5.73 19.87 -2.08
N LYS A 338 6.16 21.05 -1.58
CA LYS A 338 5.90 21.46 -0.20
C LYS A 338 4.42 21.78 0.06
N ALA A 339 3.65 22.05 -0.99
CA ALA A 339 2.21 22.24 -0.89
C ALA A 339 1.46 20.90 -0.78
N ALA A 340 1.91 19.90 -1.53
CA ALA A 340 1.39 18.54 -1.54
C ALA A 340 2.55 17.56 -1.76
N ASN A 341 2.85 16.74 -0.75
CA ASN A 341 4.10 15.96 -0.66
C ASN A 341 4.31 14.97 -1.83
N GLU A 342 3.24 14.58 -2.52
CA GLU A 342 3.22 13.63 -3.64
C GLU A 342 3.17 14.32 -5.01
N GLU A 343 3.12 15.66 -5.06
CA GLU A 343 3.24 16.44 -6.28
C GLU A 343 4.70 16.85 -6.55
N GLY A 344 4.91 17.51 -7.69
CA GLY A 344 6.21 17.98 -8.15
C GLY A 344 6.77 17.14 -9.29
N PHE A 345 8.10 17.07 -9.41
CA PHE A 345 8.77 16.20 -10.36
C PHE A 345 8.82 14.77 -9.80
N LEU A 346 8.37 13.77 -10.56
CA LEU A 346 8.21 12.42 -10.02
C LEU A 346 8.88 11.32 -10.87
N GLY A 347 9.11 11.57 -12.17
CA GLY A 347 9.65 10.56 -13.08
C GLY A 347 10.59 11.11 -14.15
N LEU A 348 11.60 10.31 -14.49
CA LEU A 348 12.55 10.55 -15.58
C LEU A 348 12.88 9.22 -16.25
N ALA A 349 12.77 9.16 -17.57
CA ALA A 349 13.16 8.00 -18.37
C ALA A 349 13.88 8.45 -19.64
N PHE A 350 15.05 7.86 -19.91
CA PHE A 350 15.74 8.04 -21.19
C PHE A 350 15.20 7.07 -22.23
N HIS A 351 15.05 7.53 -23.47
CA HIS A 351 14.62 6.67 -24.56
C HIS A 351 15.61 5.51 -24.77
N PRO A 352 15.19 4.28 -25.13
CA PRO A 352 16.12 3.16 -25.36
C PRO A 352 17.19 3.46 -26.42
N ASN A 353 16.84 4.25 -27.43
CA ASN A 353 17.76 4.77 -28.46
C ASN A 353 18.33 6.18 -28.13
N TYR A 354 18.50 6.53 -26.85
CA TYR A 354 18.95 7.87 -26.43
C TYR A 354 20.28 8.28 -27.04
N GLU A 355 21.24 7.35 -27.19
CA GLU A 355 22.54 7.63 -27.82
C GLU A 355 22.37 8.20 -29.25
N GLU A 356 21.37 7.73 -29.99
CA GLU A 356 21.11 8.14 -31.37
C GLU A 356 20.18 9.35 -31.46
N ASN A 357 19.13 9.38 -30.63
CA ASN A 357 18.03 10.34 -30.79
C ASN A 357 18.02 11.47 -29.76
N GLY A 358 18.77 11.33 -28.66
CA GLY A 358 18.89 12.32 -27.60
C GLY A 358 17.60 12.58 -26.81
N LYS A 359 16.57 11.74 -26.93
CA LYS A 359 15.24 11.96 -26.32
C LYS A 359 15.18 11.42 -24.89
N PHE A 360 14.60 12.20 -23.99
CA PHE A 360 14.23 11.75 -22.66
C PHE A 360 12.84 12.28 -22.30
N TYR A 361 12.21 11.65 -21.31
CA TYR A 361 10.85 11.90 -20.90
C TYR A 361 10.83 12.20 -19.41
N VAL A 362 9.94 13.11 -19.01
CA VAL A 362 9.74 13.51 -17.62
C VAL A 362 8.27 13.41 -17.25
N TYR A 363 7.99 13.07 -15.99
CA TYR A 363 6.67 13.13 -15.37
C TYR A 363 6.69 14.15 -14.25
N TYR A 364 5.76 15.10 -14.27
CA TYR A 364 5.63 16.11 -13.21
C TYR A 364 4.19 16.60 -13.04
N THR A 365 3.90 17.20 -11.89
CA THR A 365 2.67 17.95 -11.65
C THR A 365 2.84 19.40 -12.10
N SER A 366 1.91 19.93 -12.88
CA SER A 366 2.01 21.25 -13.49
C SER A 366 1.86 22.39 -12.46
N LEU A 367 2.74 23.38 -12.55
CA LEU A 367 2.63 24.64 -11.81
C LEU A 367 1.49 25.52 -12.35
N ALA A 368 1.27 25.49 -13.67
CA ALA A 368 0.29 26.35 -14.35
C ALA A 368 -1.14 25.84 -14.17
N ASP A 369 -1.30 24.51 -14.18
CA ASP A 369 -2.57 23.81 -14.03
C ASP A 369 -2.51 22.92 -12.76
N PRO A 370 -2.98 23.41 -11.59
CA PRO A 370 -2.95 22.63 -10.35
C PRO A 370 -3.59 21.25 -10.50
N HIS A 371 -3.07 20.27 -9.77
CA HIS A 371 -3.54 18.86 -9.81
C HIS A 371 -3.55 18.26 -11.22
N THR A 372 -2.65 18.69 -12.11
CA THR A 372 -2.51 18.11 -13.46
C THR A 372 -1.16 17.45 -13.61
N SER A 373 -1.15 16.13 -13.81
CA SER A 373 0.02 15.36 -14.17
C SER A 373 0.35 15.53 -15.65
N VAL A 374 1.63 15.66 -15.98
CA VAL A 374 2.13 15.90 -17.33
C VAL A 374 3.28 14.96 -17.62
N VAL A 375 3.22 14.28 -18.78
CA VAL A 375 4.39 13.61 -19.38
C VAL A 375 4.88 14.44 -20.55
N SER A 376 6.14 14.84 -20.51
CA SER A 376 6.78 15.64 -21.57
C SER A 376 8.04 14.97 -22.09
N GLN A 377 8.27 15.06 -23.40
CA GLN A 377 9.53 14.71 -24.04
C GLN A 377 10.41 15.96 -24.15
N PHE A 378 11.71 15.79 -23.92
CA PHE A 378 12.76 16.77 -24.18
C PHE A 378 13.90 16.11 -24.97
N ASN A 379 14.78 16.95 -25.52
CA ASN A 379 16.00 16.51 -26.17
C ASN A 379 17.24 17.05 -25.44
N VAL A 380 18.29 16.24 -25.42
CA VAL A 380 19.65 16.68 -25.08
C VAL A 380 20.09 17.82 -26.00
N SER A 381 20.92 18.72 -25.49
CA SER A 381 21.54 19.78 -26.28
C SER A 381 22.39 19.16 -27.39
N LYS A 382 22.38 19.79 -28.57
CA LYS A 382 23.24 19.39 -29.69
C LYS A 382 24.70 19.74 -29.47
N ASP A 383 24.97 20.66 -28.54
CA ASP A 383 26.30 21.24 -28.32
C ASP A 383 27.00 20.66 -27.09
N ASP A 384 26.24 20.15 -26.12
CA ASP A 384 26.77 19.60 -24.86
C ASP A 384 25.92 18.41 -24.38
N PRO A 385 26.45 17.18 -24.35
CA PRO A 385 25.70 16.01 -23.89
C PRO A 385 25.30 16.09 -22.40
N ASN A 386 25.91 16.98 -21.61
CA ASN A 386 25.58 17.21 -20.20
C ASN A 386 24.58 18.36 -19.97
N LYS A 387 23.95 18.86 -21.04
CA LYS A 387 22.86 19.85 -20.97
C LYS A 387 21.69 19.39 -21.85
N ALA A 388 20.45 19.70 -21.46
CA ALA A 388 19.29 19.56 -22.33
C ALA A 388 18.85 20.91 -22.92
N ASP A 389 18.06 20.88 -23.99
CA ASP A 389 17.42 22.09 -24.52
C ASP A 389 16.06 22.30 -23.85
N PRO A 390 15.90 23.29 -22.94
CA PRO A 390 14.62 23.55 -22.27
C PRO A 390 13.50 24.02 -23.21
N LYS A 391 13.84 24.44 -24.44
CA LYS A 391 12.88 24.84 -25.49
C LYS A 391 12.41 23.67 -26.34
N SER A 392 12.99 22.47 -26.16
CA SER A 392 12.64 21.27 -26.93
C SER A 392 11.39 20.55 -26.42
N GLU A 393 10.73 21.07 -25.38
CA GLU A 393 9.58 20.41 -24.77
C GLU A 393 8.50 20.07 -25.78
N LYS A 394 8.09 18.80 -25.77
CA LYS A 394 6.89 18.32 -26.43
C LYS A 394 6.04 17.58 -25.39
N VAL A 395 4.90 18.16 -25.02
CA VAL A 395 3.93 17.50 -24.14
C VAL A 395 3.38 16.25 -24.84
N ILE A 396 3.49 15.11 -24.17
CA ILE A 396 3.04 13.81 -24.66
C ILE A 396 1.67 13.47 -24.08
N TRP A 397 1.45 13.75 -22.80
CA TRP A 397 0.23 13.36 -22.13
C TRP A 397 -0.08 14.27 -20.95
N ARG A 398 -1.37 14.43 -20.66
CA ARG A 398 -1.89 15.22 -19.52
C ARG A 398 -3.04 14.46 -18.87
N LEU A 399 -3.08 14.51 -17.55
CA LEU A 399 -4.15 13.92 -16.74
C LEU A 399 -4.49 14.86 -15.58
N GLU A 400 -5.75 15.25 -15.49
CA GLU A 400 -6.30 15.91 -14.30
C GLU A 400 -6.48 14.88 -13.19
N GLN A 401 -5.97 15.20 -12.01
CA GLN A 401 -6.03 14.39 -10.80
C GLN A 401 -7.15 14.93 -9.90
N PRO A 402 -8.03 14.06 -9.36
CA PRO A 402 -9.11 14.50 -8.48
C PRO A 402 -8.62 15.16 -7.19
N PHE A 403 -7.48 14.71 -6.66
CA PHE A 403 -6.89 15.22 -5.43
C PHE A 403 -5.36 15.42 -5.56
N SER A 404 -4.76 16.02 -4.53
CA SER A 404 -3.33 16.34 -4.48
C SER A 404 -2.43 15.17 -4.03
N ASN A 405 -2.98 13.97 -3.94
CA ASN A 405 -2.28 12.77 -3.49
C ASN A 405 -2.61 11.60 -4.43
N HIS A 406 -1.82 10.53 -4.33
CA HIS A 406 -1.84 9.35 -5.19
C HIS A 406 -1.57 9.67 -6.66
N ASN A 407 -0.63 10.60 -6.88
CA ASN A 407 -0.26 11.05 -8.22
C ASN A 407 0.61 10.04 -8.98
N GLY A 408 1.09 8.98 -8.33
CA GLY A 408 2.04 8.01 -8.88
C GLY A 408 3.28 8.70 -9.45
N GLY A 409 3.54 8.48 -10.74
CA GLY A 409 4.47 9.32 -11.52
C GLY A 409 5.81 8.69 -11.84
N THR A 410 6.03 7.42 -11.49
CA THR A 410 7.15 6.66 -12.07
C THR A 410 6.91 6.44 -13.56
N ILE A 411 7.96 6.64 -14.35
CA ILE A 411 8.00 6.29 -15.77
C ILE A 411 9.27 5.52 -16.07
N GLY A 412 9.19 4.61 -17.04
CA GLY A 412 10.32 3.77 -17.44
C GLY A 412 10.03 3.05 -18.75
N PHE A 413 11.06 2.73 -19.52
CA PHE A 413 10.89 1.93 -20.72
C PHE A 413 10.96 0.45 -20.39
N GLY A 414 10.00 -0.31 -20.92
CA GLY A 414 10.03 -1.76 -20.84
C GLY A 414 11.05 -2.36 -21.81
N PRO A 415 11.39 -3.65 -21.65
CA PRO A 415 12.27 -4.38 -22.57
C PRO A 415 11.70 -4.47 -24.00
N ASP A 416 10.42 -4.15 -24.17
CA ASP A 416 9.72 -4.07 -25.44
C ASP A 416 9.81 -2.70 -26.13
N GLY A 417 10.48 -1.73 -25.51
CA GLY A 417 10.71 -0.39 -26.05
C GLY A 417 9.55 0.59 -25.87
N TYR A 418 8.49 0.21 -25.15
CA TYR A 418 7.37 1.12 -24.85
C TYR A 418 7.56 1.88 -23.55
N LEU A 419 6.96 3.06 -23.44
CA LEU A 419 6.98 3.85 -22.21
C LEU A 419 5.86 3.38 -21.28
N TYR A 420 6.23 3.00 -20.07
CA TYR A 420 5.32 2.66 -18.98
C TYR A 420 5.15 3.84 -18.04
N ILE A 421 3.94 4.02 -17.51
CA ILE A 421 3.58 5.14 -16.61
C ILE A 421 2.75 4.58 -15.46
N GLY A 422 3.25 4.70 -14.23
CA GLY A 422 2.56 4.25 -13.02
C GLY A 422 1.70 5.36 -12.44
N LEU A 423 0.44 5.07 -12.14
CA LEU A 423 -0.52 6.01 -11.58
C LEU A 423 -1.17 5.43 -10.32
N GLY A 424 -1.53 6.31 -9.39
CA GLY A 424 -2.45 5.96 -8.31
C GLY A 424 -3.90 6.21 -8.71
N ASP A 425 -4.82 5.86 -7.81
CA ASP A 425 -6.27 6.04 -7.94
C ASP A 425 -6.71 7.52 -7.99
N GLY A 426 -5.78 8.46 -7.80
CA GLY A 426 -6.03 9.90 -7.85
C GLY A 426 -6.46 10.52 -6.52
N GLY A 427 -6.50 9.74 -5.43
CA GLY A 427 -6.43 10.26 -4.07
C GLY A 427 -7.73 10.25 -3.27
N SER A 428 -7.67 11.02 -2.17
CA SER A 428 -8.44 10.79 -0.93
C SER A 428 -8.21 9.37 -0.37
N GLY A 429 -8.96 9.00 0.67
CA GLY A 429 -8.97 7.64 1.21
C GLY A 429 -10.19 6.85 0.76
N ASN A 430 -10.04 5.54 0.70
CA ASN A 430 -11.02 4.53 0.32
C ASN A 430 -11.43 4.60 -1.15
N ASP A 431 -10.69 5.32 -2.01
CA ASP A 431 -10.98 5.49 -3.44
C ASP A 431 -12.45 5.88 -3.70
N PRO A 432 -12.84 7.13 -3.41
CA PRO A 432 -14.24 7.56 -3.46
C PRO A 432 -14.85 7.53 -4.88
N PHE A 433 -14.02 7.41 -5.91
CA PHE A 433 -14.43 7.33 -7.31
C PHE A 433 -14.35 5.92 -7.89
N ASP A 434 -13.95 4.92 -7.10
CA ASP A 434 -13.78 3.53 -7.51
C ASP A 434 -12.79 3.38 -8.69
N ASN A 435 -11.81 4.29 -8.78
CA ASN A 435 -10.85 4.38 -9.87
C ASN A 435 -9.97 3.14 -9.98
N GLY A 436 -9.61 2.50 -8.86
CA GLY A 436 -8.77 1.30 -8.86
C GLY A 436 -9.38 0.15 -9.66
N GLN A 437 -10.72 0.02 -9.67
CA GLN A 437 -11.43 -1.03 -10.42
C GLN A 437 -12.12 -0.52 -11.70
N ASN A 438 -11.95 0.76 -12.04
CA ASN A 438 -12.66 1.39 -13.14
C ASN A 438 -11.75 1.55 -14.38
N THR A 439 -11.89 0.65 -15.35
CA THR A 439 -11.10 0.70 -16.59
C THR A 439 -11.51 1.82 -17.55
N ASP A 440 -12.61 2.54 -17.32
CA ASP A 440 -12.99 3.73 -18.09
C ASP A 440 -12.13 4.96 -17.75
N THR A 441 -11.30 4.88 -16.71
CA THR A 441 -10.26 5.86 -16.39
C THR A 441 -8.89 5.20 -16.43
N VAL A 442 -7.84 6.01 -16.49
CA VAL A 442 -6.44 5.58 -16.41
C VAL A 442 -5.90 5.64 -14.97
N LEU A 443 -6.65 6.21 -14.03
CA LEU A 443 -6.30 6.22 -12.62
C LEU A 443 -6.28 4.78 -12.06
N GLY A 444 -5.46 4.54 -11.04
CA GLY A 444 -5.27 3.23 -10.41
C GLY A 444 -4.66 2.19 -11.34
N SER A 445 -3.87 2.62 -12.33
CA SER A 445 -3.38 1.77 -13.41
C SER A 445 -1.90 1.97 -13.73
N LEU A 446 -1.30 0.92 -14.29
CA LEU A 446 -0.04 1.00 -15.02
C LEU A 446 -0.34 1.09 -16.51
N LEU A 447 0.15 2.15 -17.15
CA LEU A 447 -0.06 2.40 -18.58
C LEU A 447 1.13 1.90 -19.41
N ARG A 448 0.91 1.65 -20.70
CA ARG A 448 1.94 1.31 -21.69
C ARG A 448 1.63 1.98 -23.03
N ILE A 449 2.47 2.90 -23.47
CA ILE A 449 2.26 3.74 -24.67
C ILE A 449 3.44 3.71 -25.65
N ASP A 450 3.16 3.95 -26.92
CA ASP A 450 4.14 4.05 -28.00
C ASP A 450 4.53 5.51 -28.27
N VAL A 451 5.70 5.93 -27.80
CA VAL A 451 6.16 7.31 -27.98
C VAL A 451 6.88 7.56 -29.31
N ASP A 452 7.15 6.51 -30.08
CA ASP A 452 7.81 6.60 -31.39
C ASP A 452 6.81 6.76 -32.53
N ASN A 453 5.60 6.24 -32.38
CA ASN A 453 4.56 6.32 -33.38
C ASN A 453 3.35 7.10 -32.86
N ALA A 454 3.25 8.38 -33.24
CA ALA A 454 2.09 9.20 -32.87
C ALA A 454 0.77 8.58 -33.40
N GLY A 455 -0.25 8.60 -32.55
CA GLY A 455 -1.61 8.23 -32.90
C GLY A 455 -2.29 9.29 -33.76
N LYS A 456 -3.57 9.08 -34.05
CA LYS A 456 -4.36 10.00 -34.87
C LYS A 456 -4.62 11.33 -34.15
N ASP A 457 -4.97 11.26 -32.88
CA ASP A 457 -5.47 12.39 -32.08
C ASP A 457 -4.57 12.70 -30.86
N GLN A 458 -3.54 11.88 -30.63
CA GLN A 458 -2.60 12.01 -29.52
C GLN A 458 -1.14 11.90 -30.00
N PRO A 459 -0.17 12.52 -29.30
CA PRO A 459 1.23 12.55 -29.73
C PRO A 459 2.01 11.24 -29.46
N TYR A 460 1.31 10.19 -29.03
CA TYR A 460 1.78 8.82 -28.80
C TYR A 460 0.79 7.82 -29.43
N GLY A 461 1.21 6.58 -29.64
CA GLY A 461 0.39 5.49 -30.15
C GLY A 461 0.00 4.51 -29.05
N ILE A 462 -0.94 3.63 -29.37
CA ILE A 462 -1.32 2.52 -28.50
C ILE A 462 -0.67 1.25 -29.07
N PRO A 463 0.15 0.52 -28.30
CA PRO A 463 0.64 -0.79 -28.70
C PRO A 463 -0.54 -1.72 -29.04
N LYS A 464 -0.50 -2.35 -30.21
CA LYS A 464 -1.62 -3.17 -30.71
C LYS A 464 -1.96 -4.35 -29.80
N ASP A 465 -0.99 -4.80 -29.04
CA ASP A 465 -1.14 -5.91 -28.13
C ASP A 465 -1.52 -5.48 -26.71
N ASN A 466 -1.74 -4.19 -26.40
CA ASN A 466 -2.24 -3.78 -25.09
C ASN A 466 -3.56 -4.52 -24.75
N PRO A 467 -3.75 -4.98 -23.50
CA PRO A 467 -4.86 -5.84 -23.12
C PRO A 467 -6.23 -5.17 -23.29
N PHE A 468 -6.28 -3.84 -23.22
CA PHE A 468 -7.50 -3.05 -23.36
C PHE A 468 -7.62 -2.30 -24.70
N ALA A 469 -6.67 -2.48 -25.63
CA ALA A 469 -6.59 -1.69 -26.87
C ALA A 469 -7.85 -1.76 -27.76
N SER A 470 -8.59 -2.88 -27.70
CA SER A 470 -9.80 -3.11 -28.50
C SER A 470 -11.08 -3.14 -27.66
N GLN A 471 -10.99 -2.85 -26.36
CA GLN A 471 -12.14 -2.84 -25.46
C GLN A 471 -12.82 -1.46 -25.53
N LYS A 472 -14.13 -1.45 -25.73
CA LYS A 472 -14.88 -0.21 -25.98
C LYS A 472 -15.02 0.64 -24.73
N ASP A 473 -15.20 -0.03 -23.59
CA ASP A 473 -15.49 0.56 -22.28
C ASP A 473 -14.26 0.37 -21.37
N ALA A 474 -13.07 0.65 -21.94
CA ALA A 474 -11.81 0.67 -21.22
C ALA A 474 -10.82 1.62 -21.91
N LYS A 475 -9.87 2.15 -21.16
CA LYS A 475 -8.80 2.99 -21.70
C LYS A 475 -7.74 2.13 -22.37
N PRO A 476 -7.43 2.37 -23.67
CA PRO A 476 -6.52 1.51 -24.43
C PRO A 476 -5.06 1.60 -23.96
N GLU A 477 -4.70 2.63 -23.19
CA GLU A 477 -3.38 2.82 -22.57
C GLU A 477 -3.09 1.82 -21.45
N ILE A 478 -4.12 1.25 -20.83
CA ILE A 478 -3.97 0.39 -19.64
C ILE A 478 -3.19 -0.89 -20.01
N PHE A 479 -2.15 -1.17 -19.23
CA PHE A 479 -1.42 -2.45 -19.23
C PHE A 479 -1.88 -3.35 -18.08
N ALA A 480 -2.08 -2.77 -16.89
CA ALA A 480 -2.60 -3.42 -15.69
C ALA A 480 -3.33 -2.38 -14.83
N TYR A 481 -4.23 -2.82 -13.95
CA TYR A 481 -5.08 -1.94 -13.13
C TYR A 481 -5.30 -2.54 -11.73
N GLY A 482 -6.03 -1.85 -10.85
CA GLY A 482 -6.25 -2.31 -9.48
C GLY A 482 -5.18 -1.88 -8.50
N PHE A 483 -4.53 -0.74 -8.75
CA PHE A 483 -3.51 -0.18 -7.88
C PHE A 483 -4.03 1.03 -7.10
N ARG A 484 -3.49 1.26 -5.91
CA ARG A 484 -3.79 2.41 -5.06
C ARG A 484 -2.90 3.60 -5.38
N ASN A 485 -1.59 3.44 -5.28
CA ASN A 485 -0.58 4.46 -5.51
C ASN A 485 0.78 3.82 -5.84
N ILE A 486 0.99 3.53 -7.13
CA ILE A 486 2.29 3.07 -7.64
C ILE A 486 3.35 4.16 -7.43
N TRP A 487 4.07 4.08 -6.31
CA TRP A 487 5.13 5.03 -6.00
C TRP A 487 6.35 4.80 -6.89
N ARG A 488 6.81 3.54 -6.97
CA ARG A 488 7.95 3.10 -7.82
C ARG A 488 7.66 1.74 -8.46
N PHE A 489 8.09 1.63 -9.71
CA PHE A 489 8.22 0.37 -10.44
C PHE A 489 9.58 0.29 -11.13
N SER A 490 10.05 -0.93 -11.39
CA SER A 490 11.27 -1.19 -12.16
C SER A 490 11.13 -2.49 -12.94
N PHE A 491 11.84 -2.57 -14.06
CA PHE A 491 12.03 -3.82 -14.77
C PHE A 491 13.32 -4.47 -14.27
N ASP A 492 13.28 -5.77 -13.98
CA ASP A 492 14.50 -6.54 -13.80
C ASP A 492 15.25 -6.60 -15.14
N ARG A 493 16.41 -5.94 -15.21
CA ARG A 493 17.22 -5.85 -16.43
C ARG A 493 17.68 -7.21 -16.98
N GLU A 494 17.68 -8.27 -16.17
CA GLU A 494 18.08 -9.61 -16.61
C GLU A 494 16.89 -10.43 -17.14
N THR A 495 15.75 -10.38 -16.48
CA THR A 495 14.59 -11.24 -16.82
C THR A 495 13.48 -10.52 -17.58
N GLY A 496 13.41 -9.20 -17.47
CA GLY A 496 12.32 -8.36 -17.99
C GLY A 496 11.07 -8.36 -17.12
N ASP A 497 11.09 -8.98 -15.94
CA ASP A 497 9.97 -8.99 -15.01
C ASP A 497 9.71 -7.58 -14.45
N LEU A 498 8.45 -7.18 -14.36
CA LEU A 498 8.04 -5.86 -13.91
C LEU A 498 7.65 -5.91 -12.44
N TRP A 499 8.42 -5.23 -11.59
CA TRP A 499 8.19 -5.14 -10.16
C TRP A 499 7.56 -3.80 -9.81
N VAL A 500 6.51 -3.86 -9.00
CA VAL A 500 5.79 -2.69 -8.49
C VAL A 500 5.76 -2.79 -6.97
N GLY A 501 5.90 -1.66 -6.30
CA GLY A 501 5.42 -1.55 -4.92
C GLY A 501 4.30 -0.53 -4.89
N ASP A 502 3.19 -0.95 -4.31
CA ASP A 502 1.96 -0.19 -4.23
C ASP A 502 1.74 0.25 -2.77
N VAL A 503 1.54 1.56 -2.57
CA VAL A 503 1.45 2.13 -1.24
C VAL A 503 0.07 1.87 -0.65
N GLY A 504 0.06 1.18 0.49
CA GLY A 504 -1.10 0.81 1.28
C GLY A 504 -1.89 1.99 1.86
N GLN A 505 -3.10 1.72 2.37
CA GLN A 505 -3.91 2.75 3.00
C GLN A 505 -3.77 2.79 4.52
N ASN A 506 -4.19 1.72 5.18
CA ASN A 506 -4.45 1.68 6.62
C ASN A 506 -3.74 0.53 7.31
N LEU A 507 -3.64 -0.63 6.66
CA LEU A 507 -3.16 -1.85 7.30
C LEU A 507 -1.98 -2.49 6.59
N TRP A 508 -1.90 -2.47 5.26
CA TRP A 508 -0.97 -3.31 4.51
C TRP A 508 -0.25 -2.58 3.39
N GLU A 509 1.06 -2.75 3.34
CA GLU A 509 1.92 -2.36 2.22
C GLU A 509 2.26 -3.59 1.37
N GLU A 510 2.45 -3.43 0.05
CA GLU A 510 2.59 -4.59 -0.85
C GLU A 510 3.62 -4.42 -1.99
N ILE A 511 4.08 -5.56 -2.49
CA ILE A 511 4.97 -5.70 -3.66
C ILE A 511 4.33 -6.68 -4.64
N ASP A 512 4.25 -6.27 -5.90
CA ASP A 512 3.68 -7.03 -7.00
C ASP A 512 4.72 -7.34 -8.08
N VAL A 513 4.53 -8.49 -8.74
CA VAL A 513 5.16 -8.78 -10.02
C VAL A 513 4.08 -8.75 -11.09
N VAL A 514 4.15 -7.73 -11.95
CA VAL A 514 3.02 -7.33 -12.78
C VAL A 514 2.89 -8.15 -14.06
N GLU A 515 1.76 -8.83 -14.19
CA GLU A 515 1.29 -9.50 -15.39
C GLU A 515 0.42 -8.57 -16.27
N LYS A 516 0.54 -8.75 -17.59
CA LYS A 516 -0.24 -8.03 -18.60
C LYS A 516 -1.73 -8.30 -18.45
N GLY A 517 -2.52 -7.25 -18.27
CA GLY A 517 -3.96 -7.29 -18.07
C GLY A 517 -4.38 -7.67 -16.64
N GLY A 518 -3.42 -7.78 -15.72
CA GLY A 518 -3.68 -8.11 -14.31
C GLY A 518 -4.49 -7.03 -13.59
N ASN A 519 -5.33 -7.49 -12.66
CA ASN A 519 -6.04 -6.69 -11.68
C ASN A 519 -5.35 -6.89 -10.32
N TYR A 520 -4.87 -5.84 -9.65
CA TYR A 520 -4.19 -5.92 -8.35
C TYR A 520 -5.12 -5.61 -7.16
N GLY A 521 -6.41 -5.49 -7.44
CA GLY A 521 -7.46 -5.62 -6.44
C GLY A 521 -7.88 -4.34 -5.73
N TRP A 522 -7.09 -3.26 -5.72
CA TRP A 522 -7.50 -2.02 -5.08
C TRP A 522 -8.75 -1.42 -5.76
N ASN A 523 -9.80 -1.00 -5.04
CA ASN A 523 -9.96 -0.95 -3.59
C ASN A 523 -10.83 -2.09 -3.00
N ARG A 524 -10.91 -3.25 -3.67
CA ARG A 524 -11.56 -4.48 -3.15
C ARG A 524 -10.65 -5.25 -2.21
N TYR A 525 -9.34 -5.12 -2.41
CA TYR A 525 -8.30 -5.69 -1.58
C TYR A 525 -7.29 -4.61 -1.20
N GLU A 526 -6.70 -4.74 -0.02
CA GLU A 526 -5.49 -4.03 0.43
C GLU A 526 -4.50 -5.11 0.84
N GLY A 527 -3.44 -5.36 0.05
CA GLY A 527 -2.70 -6.61 0.17
C GLY A 527 -3.55 -7.80 -0.26
N THR A 528 -3.44 -8.89 0.49
CA THR A 528 -4.31 -10.08 0.35
C THR A 528 -5.66 -9.96 1.07
N HIS A 529 -5.96 -8.81 1.68
CA HIS A 529 -7.08 -8.64 2.61
C HIS A 529 -8.27 -7.91 1.99
N VAL A 530 -9.48 -8.45 2.14
CA VAL A 530 -10.70 -7.84 1.58
C VAL A 530 -11.01 -6.50 2.24
N PHE A 531 -11.15 -5.46 1.42
CA PHE A 531 -11.34 -4.08 1.83
C PHE A 531 -12.79 -3.59 1.65
N GLY A 532 -13.27 -2.76 2.58
CA GLY A 532 -14.56 -2.09 2.52
C GLY A 532 -15.77 -3.01 2.64
N ASN A 533 -16.96 -2.44 2.39
CA ASN A 533 -18.26 -3.15 2.48
C ASN A 533 -18.87 -3.53 1.14
N ARG A 534 -18.15 -3.38 0.04
CA ARG A 534 -18.68 -3.77 -1.26
C ARG A 534 -18.71 -5.31 -1.37
N PRO A 535 -19.82 -5.90 -1.83
CA PRO A 535 -19.86 -7.32 -2.12
C PRO A 535 -18.84 -7.67 -3.20
N LEU A 536 -18.02 -8.70 -2.94
CA LEU A 536 -17.10 -9.23 -3.94
C LEU A 536 -17.85 -10.06 -4.98
N SER A 537 -17.35 -10.02 -6.22
CA SER A 537 -17.78 -10.86 -7.33
C SER A 537 -16.58 -11.54 -7.98
N ASP A 538 -16.81 -12.55 -8.83
CA ASP A 538 -15.72 -13.19 -9.60
C ASP A 538 -14.95 -12.21 -10.49
N ALA A 539 -15.57 -11.08 -10.86
CA ALA A 539 -14.92 -10.02 -11.64
C ALA A 539 -13.90 -9.21 -10.80
N ASP A 540 -14.01 -9.27 -9.47
CA ASP A 540 -13.09 -8.62 -8.53
C ASP A 540 -11.89 -9.53 -8.18
N ASN A 541 -11.73 -10.69 -8.84
CA ASN A 541 -10.55 -11.53 -8.67
C ASN A 541 -9.28 -10.72 -8.98
N SER A 542 -8.37 -10.64 -8.01
CA SER A 542 -7.09 -9.95 -8.13
C SER A 542 -5.93 -10.91 -8.32
N ILE A 543 -4.76 -10.40 -8.69
CA ILE A 543 -3.50 -11.12 -8.57
C ILE A 543 -2.96 -10.72 -7.19
N PRO A 544 -2.71 -11.67 -6.27
CA PRO A 544 -2.20 -11.32 -4.95
C PRO A 544 -0.76 -10.82 -5.04
N PRO A 545 -0.34 -9.95 -4.11
CA PRO A 545 1.04 -9.50 -4.04
C PRO A 545 1.98 -10.66 -3.77
N VAL A 546 3.23 -10.52 -4.23
CA VAL A 546 4.29 -11.51 -3.94
C VAL A 546 4.85 -11.37 -2.53
N TRP A 547 4.63 -10.20 -1.91
CA TRP A 547 5.01 -9.90 -0.53
C TRP A 547 4.19 -8.73 0.03
N GLU A 548 3.84 -8.80 1.31
CA GLU A 548 3.12 -7.73 2.03
C GLU A 548 3.62 -7.61 3.49
N TYR A 549 3.40 -6.46 4.11
CA TYR A 549 3.68 -6.25 5.54
C TYR A 549 2.75 -5.21 6.18
N ASP A 550 2.50 -5.34 7.49
CA ASP A 550 1.51 -4.52 8.18
C ASP A 550 2.02 -3.16 8.67
N HIS A 551 1.10 -2.25 8.98
CA HIS A 551 1.36 -0.86 9.37
C HIS A 551 2.06 -0.65 10.72
N GLN A 552 2.34 -1.71 11.49
CA GLN A 552 3.24 -1.65 12.65
C GLN A 552 4.70 -1.90 12.28
N VAL A 553 4.94 -2.50 11.12
CA VAL A 553 6.28 -2.74 10.58
C VAL A 553 6.76 -1.51 9.80
N GLY A 554 5.94 -1.00 8.86
CA GLY A 554 6.20 0.17 8.02
C GLY A 554 4.88 0.74 7.49
N LYS A 555 4.84 1.95 6.91
CA LYS A 555 3.58 2.67 6.58
C LYS A 555 3.55 3.34 5.21
N SER A 556 4.60 3.16 4.41
CA SER A 556 4.64 3.67 3.05
C SER A 556 5.79 3.00 2.34
N ILE A 557 5.49 1.97 1.55
CA ILE A 557 6.51 1.24 0.81
C ILE A 557 7.20 2.15 -0.21
N THR A 558 8.51 2.01 -0.29
CA THR A 558 9.32 2.59 -1.36
C THR A 558 10.00 1.45 -2.08
N SER A 559 9.39 1.06 -3.19
CA SER A 559 9.86 0.01 -4.10
C SER A 559 11.19 0.39 -4.74
N GLY A 560 12.03 -0.62 -4.99
CA GLY A 560 13.34 -0.43 -5.61
C GLY A 560 13.56 -1.29 -6.84
N TYR A 561 14.69 -1.98 -6.87
CA TYR A 561 15.21 -2.69 -8.04
C TYR A 561 15.65 -4.10 -7.64
N VAL A 562 15.55 -5.03 -8.58
CA VAL A 562 16.29 -6.29 -8.46
C VAL A 562 17.78 -5.97 -8.62
N TYR A 563 18.59 -6.26 -7.60
CA TYR A 563 20.00 -5.93 -7.63
C TYR A 563 20.76 -6.87 -8.59
N ARG A 564 21.37 -6.27 -9.62
CA ARG A 564 22.18 -6.97 -10.64
C ARG A 564 23.64 -6.50 -10.68
N GLY A 565 24.03 -5.61 -9.77
CA GLY A 565 25.39 -5.07 -9.63
C GLY A 565 26.39 -6.09 -9.07
N SER A 566 27.68 -5.92 -9.37
CA SER A 566 28.70 -6.91 -9.00
C SER A 566 29.36 -6.66 -7.64
N LYS A 567 29.23 -5.45 -7.06
CA LYS A 567 29.99 -5.05 -5.86
C LYS A 567 29.47 -5.66 -4.56
N VAL A 568 28.19 -6.06 -4.50
CA VAL A 568 27.56 -6.64 -3.30
C VAL A 568 26.92 -8.00 -3.63
N PRO A 569 27.71 -9.09 -3.70
CA PRO A 569 27.21 -10.41 -4.11
C PRO A 569 26.04 -10.96 -3.27
N GLU A 570 25.91 -10.55 -2.01
CA GLU A 570 24.82 -11.00 -1.12
C GLU A 570 23.44 -10.48 -1.56
N LEU A 571 23.39 -9.37 -2.32
CA LEU A 571 22.14 -8.80 -2.83
C LEU A 571 21.72 -9.37 -4.20
N GLN A 572 22.59 -10.15 -4.86
CA GLN A 572 22.35 -10.60 -6.23
C GLN A 572 21.01 -11.30 -6.42
N GLY A 573 20.22 -10.79 -7.38
CA GLY A 573 18.89 -11.28 -7.73
C GLY A 573 17.80 -10.99 -6.70
N LYS A 574 18.07 -10.22 -5.64
CA LYS A 574 17.07 -9.82 -4.64
C LYS A 574 16.45 -8.48 -5.01
N PHE A 575 15.14 -8.36 -4.83
CA PHE A 575 14.41 -7.10 -4.97
C PHE A 575 14.61 -6.25 -3.73
N LEU A 576 15.26 -5.09 -3.88
CA LEU A 576 15.50 -4.16 -2.78
C LEU A 576 14.31 -3.22 -2.63
N TYR A 577 13.87 -3.03 -1.39
CA TYR A 577 12.79 -2.10 -1.07
C TYR A 577 13.00 -1.48 0.31
N ALA A 578 12.30 -0.39 0.57
CA ALA A 578 12.34 0.33 1.83
C ALA A 578 10.94 0.70 2.30
N ASP A 579 10.90 1.29 3.48
CA ASP A 579 9.71 1.97 3.98
C ASP A 579 10.04 3.45 4.26
N PHE A 580 9.30 4.36 3.63
CA PHE A 580 9.53 5.81 3.72
C PHE A 580 9.37 6.32 5.16
N VAL A 581 8.40 5.83 5.93
CA VAL A 581 8.12 6.37 7.27
C VAL A 581 9.13 5.89 8.31
N THR A 582 9.51 4.61 8.26
CA THR A 582 10.41 4.01 9.25
C THR A 582 11.88 4.05 8.84
N GLY A 583 12.16 4.25 7.55
CA GLY A 583 13.51 4.18 6.98
C GLY A 583 14.13 2.79 7.08
N LYS A 584 13.32 1.74 7.22
CA LYS A 584 13.78 0.34 7.18
C LYS A 584 14.14 -0.04 5.74
N LEU A 585 15.13 -0.91 5.60
CA LEU A 585 15.64 -1.40 4.32
C LEU A 585 15.54 -2.92 4.30
N PHE A 586 15.10 -3.47 3.17
CA PHE A 586 14.84 -4.89 3.00
C PHE A 586 15.34 -5.40 1.65
N ALA A 587 15.53 -6.72 1.57
CA ALA A 587 15.81 -7.46 0.35
C ALA A 587 14.92 -8.70 0.28
N LEU A 588 14.04 -8.73 -0.72
CA LEU A 588 13.15 -9.84 -1.02
C LEU A 588 13.82 -10.81 -2.00
N ASP A 589 13.92 -12.07 -1.63
CA ASP A 589 14.35 -13.18 -2.48
C ASP A 589 13.11 -13.97 -2.90
N TYR A 590 12.65 -13.72 -4.11
CA TYR A 590 11.45 -14.33 -4.67
C TYR A 590 11.74 -14.84 -6.08
N ASP A 591 11.34 -16.08 -6.34
CA ASP A 591 11.48 -16.72 -7.64
C ASP A 591 10.21 -16.50 -8.46
N VAL A 592 10.26 -15.56 -9.39
CA VAL A 592 9.13 -15.22 -10.27
C VAL A 592 8.66 -16.43 -11.08
N ALA A 593 9.58 -17.20 -11.64
CA ALA A 593 9.25 -18.32 -12.51
C ALA A 593 8.49 -19.43 -11.77
N SER A 594 8.84 -19.70 -10.51
CA SER A 594 8.15 -20.69 -9.68
C SER A 594 7.09 -20.09 -8.74
N LYS A 595 6.89 -18.77 -8.79
CA LYS A 595 6.02 -17.99 -7.89
C LYS A 595 6.25 -18.31 -6.41
N LYS A 596 7.52 -18.36 -6.00
CA LYS A 596 7.91 -18.86 -4.67
C LYS A 596 8.79 -17.87 -3.91
N LEU A 597 8.33 -17.51 -2.71
CA LEU A 597 9.15 -16.83 -1.71
C LEU A 597 10.28 -17.75 -1.24
N ARG A 598 11.52 -17.26 -1.32
CA ARG A 598 12.72 -17.91 -0.79
C ARG A 598 13.19 -17.26 0.51
N GLY A 599 12.95 -15.97 0.67
CA GLY A 599 13.19 -15.25 1.92
C GLY A 599 12.95 -13.75 1.79
N ASN A 600 12.87 -13.09 2.93
CA ASN A 600 12.87 -11.64 3.05
C ASN A 600 13.86 -11.28 4.15
N TYR A 601 14.76 -10.32 3.91
CA TYR A 601 15.87 -10.03 4.81
C TYR A 601 15.95 -8.56 5.15
N SER A 602 16.31 -8.25 6.39
CA SER A 602 16.62 -6.87 6.77
C SER A 602 18.03 -6.49 6.34
N ILE A 603 18.19 -5.23 5.96
CA ILE A 603 19.48 -4.57 5.71
C ILE A 603 19.67 -3.51 6.79
N GLU A 604 20.91 -3.31 7.24
CA GLU A 604 21.19 -2.24 8.19
C GLU A 604 20.89 -0.86 7.60
N SER A 605 19.96 -0.13 8.23
CA SER A 605 19.53 1.19 7.80
C SER A 605 19.98 2.29 8.76
N ASN A 606 20.10 3.50 8.20
CA ASN A 606 20.26 4.74 8.97
C ASN A 606 18.94 5.30 9.51
N LYS A 607 17.82 4.58 9.33
CA LYS A 607 16.45 4.96 9.75
C LYS A 607 16.00 6.33 9.23
N MET A 608 16.48 6.70 8.03
CA MET A 608 16.08 7.93 7.35
C MET A 608 14.98 7.64 6.32
N PRO A 609 14.04 8.57 6.10
CA PRO A 609 13.00 8.39 5.09
C PRO A 609 13.56 8.20 3.68
N VAL A 610 13.37 7.00 3.13
CA VAL A 610 13.84 6.64 1.78
C VAL A 610 12.84 7.17 0.76
N LEU A 611 13.29 8.09 -0.10
CA LEU A 611 12.45 8.75 -1.10
C LEU A 611 12.29 7.93 -2.38
N THR A 612 13.38 7.31 -2.82
CA THR A 612 13.42 6.56 -4.06
C THR A 612 14.61 5.61 -4.06
N TYR A 613 14.57 4.68 -5.00
CA TYR A 613 15.72 3.90 -5.46
C TYR A 613 16.06 4.27 -6.90
N GLY A 614 17.28 3.92 -7.30
CA GLY A 614 17.72 3.96 -8.69
C GLY A 614 18.94 3.08 -8.89
N GLU A 615 19.35 2.91 -10.14
CA GLU A 615 20.52 2.12 -10.48
C GLU A 615 21.44 2.85 -11.45
N ASP A 616 22.72 2.52 -11.42
CA ASP A 616 23.66 2.92 -12.47
C ASP A 616 23.73 1.88 -13.60
N GLN A 617 24.49 2.20 -14.64
CA GLN A 617 24.58 1.34 -15.81
C GLN A 617 25.23 -0.03 -15.50
N ASP A 618 26.04 -0.12 -14.45
CA ASP A 618 26.67 -1.36 -13.99
C ASP A 618 25.72 -2.22 -13.13
N GLY A 619 24.53 -1.72 -12.81
CA GLY A 619 23.51 -2.41 -12.01
C GLY A 619 23.68 -2.24 -10.51
N GLU A 620 24.56 -1.33 -10.09
CA GLU A 620 24.65 -0.96 -8.69
C GLU A 620 23.44 -0.12 -8.31
N VAL A 621 22.79 -0.51 -7.22
CA VAL A 621 21.57 0.14 -6.75
C VAL A 621 21.91 1.19 -5.67
N TYR A 622 21.24 2.32 -5.79
CA TYR A 622 21.30 3.47 -4.90
C TYR A 622 19.92 3.76 -4.33
N PHE A 623 19.87 4.44 -3.21
CA PHE A 623 18.64 5.06 -2.71
C PHE A 623 18.92 6.49 -2.26
N SER A 624 17.87 7.32 -2.18
CA SER A 624 17.99 8.69 -1.69
C SER A 624 17.13 8.97 -0.47
N VAL A 625 17.52 9.99 0.27
CA VAL A 625 16.79 10.61 1.38
C VAL A 625 16.81 12.12 1.20
N GLU A 626 15.94 12.84 1.91
CA GLU A 626 16.04 14.31 1.96
C GLU A 626 17.35 14.72 2.65
N SER A 627 18.07 15.69 2.07
CA SER A 627 19.35 16.14 2.60
C SER A 627 19.53 17.65 2.47
N ALA A 628 19.92 18.28 3.58
CA ALA A 628 20.21 19.71 3.65
C ALA A 628 21.54 20.10 2.99
N ASP A 629 22.48 19.17 2.88
CA ASP A 629 23.84 19.37 2.40
C ASP A 629 24.10 18.72 1.03
N GLY A 630 23.06 18.24 0.36
CA GLY A 630 23.12 17.57 -0.95
C GLY A 630 23.69 16.16 -0.93
N LYS A 631 23.96 15.61 0.25
CA LYS A 631 24.65 14.33 0.49
C LYS A 631 23.70 13.15 0.74
N GLY A 632 22.45 13.27 0.28
CA GLY A 632 21.37 12.32 0.55
C GLY A 632 21.33 11.06 -0.31
N ILE A 633 22.35 10.76 -1.13
CA ILE A 633 22.38 9.54 -1.96
C ILE A 633 23.27 8.49 -1.31
N TYR A 634 22.73 7.28 -1.17
CA TYR A 634 23.34 6.13 -0.51
C TYR A 634 23.48 4.95 -1.47
N LYS A 635 24.45 4.09 -1.18
CA LYS A 635 24.71 2.80 -1.85
C LYS A 635 24.86 1.70 -0.81
N PHE A 636 24.90 0.46 -1.26
CA PHE A 636 25.09 -0.70 -0.41
C PHE A 636 26.55 -1.17 -0.41
N GLU A 637 27.03 -1.63 0.75
CA GLU A 637 28.35 -2.26 0.91
C GLU A 637 28.25 -3.45 1.85
N ALA A 638 29.06 -4.49 1.62
CA ALA A 638 29.18 -5.61 2.55
C ALA A 638 29.75 -5.16 3.90
N THR A 639 29.27 -5.76 4.98
CA THR A 639 29.87 -5.62 6.32
C THR A 639 30.91 -6.70 6.51
N ASN A 640 32.16 -6.31 6.76
CA ASN A 640 33.28 -7.21 7.03
C ASN A 640 33.10 -8.02 8.32
#